data_AF-Q121I1-F1
#
_entry.id   AF-Q121I1-F1
#
_cell.length_a   1.000
_cell.length_b   1.000
_cell.length_c   1.000
_cell.angle_alpha   90.00
_cell.angle_beta   90.00
_cell.angle_gamma   90.00
#
_symmetry.space_group_name_H-M   'P 1'
#
loop_
_entity.id
_entity.type
_entity.pdbx_description
1 polymer ?
#
loop_
_entity_poly.entity_id
_entity_poly.type
_entity_poly.pdbx_seq_one_letter_code
_entity_poly.pdbx_strand_id
1 'polypeptide(L)'
;MTLKILVVGASRMGNVGDDLLADRLGDLLEQTGIADVAFADADIDPLACSGFDVIVAGPGGIVYADREGRAEYRNLVNYLKFAFIAKDHGAAFWLVGVGDQQGLPLVKMPVAVSTFWLAALRLCQLATTRDLGTADLLRSSGVQRVVAAQDLVFDLWKLASVVPAPVQAGAMRVALCGEWYDYERLKQLSDLLCRDSGVEMTGGYDFQVLIFSDDDVSHTSRLRTELDLAGHSVSILDCRDKSIERLCYMLKGYNLLITTRFHAMVLAMLCRVPFVVADRRNGKKHRLAQSLTSDRSFCLIDDATDPHETEGPLMLMSAMAQQRAGYVASPEAVRQLAQLAALHQNVVTETLNQLHQRKMTNTEHLPAPPSELIELIDGQAQVRLCWAASSPESHGFANLGDSLSAVVVGALSGLPVQHTNFDAPGEKLVAVGSIAHTIKGGKAVMWGPGVSIRGGALADHVKVTEYDVRALRGPISASHLAGFGVSVPECYGDPVWLLPSIFDEPIEKKYELGVIPHIQDIDGFSPDSPPKADSMRYIVPPEWSDRVKVINTWHEPTWQGIVAKLRLILSCKRILSQSFHGVVIGETYRIPAVNFRHIPGKPTGLIKISTEAECATDPRIYEFYKAAGVKSFLTYTQRRDSASDWGSIIESIDREWQPINGVDLQPLIDAFPLPLAYDPLREACPNLEPVRAIKF
;
A
#
# COMPACT_ATOMS: atom_id res chain seq x y z
N MET A 1 -13.62 -9.34 -33.21
CA MET A 1 -14.77 -9.73 -32.37
C MET A 1 -14.32 -10.45 -31.09
N THR A 2 -14.43 -9.76 -29.97
CA THR A 2 -14.12 -10.29 -28.63
C THR A 2 -15.21 -11.25 -28.13
N LEU A 3 -14.84 -12.28 -27.37
CA LEU A 3 -15.77 -13.18 -26.69
C LEU A 3 -16.23 -12.57 -25.37
N LYS A 4 -17.54 -12.58 -25.10
CA LYS A 4 -18.09 -12.11 -23.83
C LYS A 4 -18.10 -13.25 -22.82
N ILE A 5 -17.44 -13.07 -21.69
CA ILE A 5 -17.31 -14.08 -20.65
C ILE A 5 -17.88 -13.54 -19.34
N LEU A 6 -18.76 -14.30 -18.71
CA LEU A 6 -19.26 -14.01 -17.36
C LEU A 6 -18.56 -14.93 -16.37
N VAL A 7 -17.84 -14.36 -15.41
CA VAL A 7 -17.28 -15.08 -14.25
C VAL A 7 -18.20 -14.90 -13.07
N VAL A 8 -18.72 -16.01 -12.54
CA VAL A 8 -19.59 -16.05 -11.38
C VAL A 8 -18.87 -16.70 -10.19
N GLY A 9 -18.73 -15.95 -9.11
CA GLY A 9 -18.01 -16.41 -7.92
C GLY A 9 -18.16 -15.47 -6.73
N ALA A 10 -17.42 -15.73 -5.66
CA ALA A 10 -17.41 -14.91 -4.45
C ALA A 10 -16.53 -13.65 -4.57
N SER A 11 -16.39 -13.07 -5.77
CA SER A 11 -15.58 -11.88 -6.01
C SER A 11 -16.23 -10.64 -5.39
N ARG A 12 -15.42 -9.78 -4.78
CA ARG A 12 -15.79 -8.51 -4.13
C ARG A 12 -16.76 -8.67 -2.95
N MET A 13 -16.72 -9.83 -2.30
CA MET A 13 -17.54 -10.17 -1.13
C MET A 13 -16.76 -10.02 0.19
N GLY A 14 -15.76 -9.13 0.20
CA GLY A 14 -14.98 -8.84 1.40
C GLY A 14 -13.97 -9.94 1.78
N ASN A 15 -13.40 -10.65 0.79
CA ASN A 15 -12.35 -11.64 1.01
C ASN A 15 -11.23 -11.50 -0.03
N VAL A 16 -10.06 -11.02 0.42
CA VAL A 16 -8.85 -10.82 -0.42
C VAL A 16 -8.49 -12.08 -1.20
N GLY A 17 -8.70 -13.25 -0.62
CA GLY A 17 -8.40 -14.51 -1.26
C GLY A 17 -9.26 -14.79 -2.48
N ASP A 18 -10.58 -14.62 -2.33
CA ASP A 18 -11.53 -14.84 -3.41
C ASP A 18 -11.41 -13.74 -4.48
N ASP A 19 -11.10 -12.50 -4.07
CA ASP A 19 -10.80 -11.38 -4.97
C ASP A 19 -9.56 -11.67 -5.83
N LEU A 20 -8.45 -12.10 -5.21
CA LEU A 20 -7.22 -12.46 -5.92
C LEU A 20 -7.42 -13.58 -6.94
N LEU A 21 -8.22 -14.58 -6.57
CA LEU A 21 -8.55 -15.68 -7.46
C LEU A 21 -9.39 -15.18 -8.65
N ALA A 22 -10.40 -14.34 -8.41
CA ALA A 22 -11.25 -13.77 -9.45
C ALA A 22 -10.46 -12.83 -10.39
N ASP A 23 -9.68 -11.92 -9.83
CA ASP A 23 -8.82 -11.00 -10.59
C ASP A 23 -7.83 -11.78 -11.45
N ARG A 24 -7.18 -12.81 -10.89
CA ARG A 24 -6.24 -13.63 -11.68
C ARG A 24 -6.94 -14.39 -12.81
N LEU A 25 -8.15 -14.89 -12.58
CA LEU A 25 -8.92 -15.53 -13.65
C LEU A 25 -9.31 -14.51 -14.73
N GLY A 26 -9.71 -13.30 -14.34
CA GLY A 26 -9.96 -12.19 -15.25
C GLY A 26 -8.75 -11.88 -16.12
N ASP A 27 -7.60 -11.61 -15.48
CA ASP A 27 -6.34 -11.34 -16.16
C ASP A 27 -5.98 -12.46 -17.14
N LEU A 28 -6.13 -13.73 -16.73
CA LEU A 28 -5.81 -14.88 -17.57
C LEU A 28 -6.69 -14.91 -18.83
N LEU A 29 -7.98 -14.63 -18.67
CA LEU A 29 -8.93 -14.57 -19.78
C LEU A 29 -8.63 -13.36 -20.69
N GLU A 30 -8.40 -12.18 -20.13
CA GLU A 30 -8.13 -10.94 -20.87
C GLU A 30 -6.77 -10.94 -21.58
N GLN A 31 -5.74 -11.55 -20.98
CA GLN A 31 -4.38 -11.70 -21.55
C GLN A 31 -4.38 -12.43 -22.90
N THR A 32 -5.45 -13.16 -23.23
CA THR A 32 -5.61 -13.79 -24.53
C THR A 32 -5.86 -12.77 -25.66
N GLY A 33 -6.23 -11.53 -25.33
CA GLY A 33 -6.58 -10.46 -26.28
C GLY A 33 -7.92 -10.67 -26.98
N ILE A 34 -8.66 -11.72 -26.61
CA ILE A 34 -9.87 -12.18 -27.30
C ILE A 34 -11.08 -12.31 -26.39
N ALA A 35 -10.97 -11.95 -25.10
CA ALA A 35 -12.03 -11.97 -24.10
C ALA A 35 -12.39 -10.56 -23.60
N ASP A 36 -13.68 -10.37 -23.34
CA ASP A 36 -14.31 -9.25 -22.63
C ASP A 36 -14.99 -9.86 -21.40
N VAL A 37 -14.45 -9.58 -20.21
CA VAL A 37 -14.79 -10.30 -18.98
C VAL A 37 -15.66 -9.43 -18.08
N ALA A 38 -16.78 -10.01 -17.65
CA ALA A 38 -17.65 -9.45 -16.62
C ALA A 38 -17.65 -10.35 -15.39
N PHE A 39 -17.81 -9.74 -14.21
CA PHE A 39 -17.91 -10.44 -12.93
C PHE A 39 -19.30 -10.27 -12.33
N ALA A 40 -19.80 -11.31 -11.69
CA ALA A 40 -21.04 -11.27 -10.93
C ALA A 40 -21.01 -12.21 -9.73
N ASP A 41 -21.82 -11.88 -8.72
CA ASP A 41 -22.13 -12.81 -7.65
C ASP A 41 -23.12 -13.90 -8.12
N ALA A 42 -23.38 -14.87 -7.25
CA ALA A 42 -24.31 -15.95 -7.57
C ALA A 42 -25.79 -15.49 -7.66
N ASP A 43 -26.13 -14.30 -7.20
CA ASP A 43 -27.51 -13.78 -7.15
C ASP A 43 -27.90 -12.95 -8.37
N ILE A 44 -27.00 -12.80 -9.35
CA ILE A 44 -27.29 -12.19 -10.66
C ILE A 44 -28.57 -12.75 -11.31
N ASP A 45 -29.36 -11.84 -11.88
CA ASP A 45 -30.56 -12.19 -12.64
C ASP A 45 -30.20 -13.15 -13.80
N PRO A 46 -30.82 -14.34 -13.89
CA PRO A 46 -30.60 -15.26 -15.00
C PRO A 46 -30.75 -14.60 -16.38
N LEU A 47 -31.66 -13.62 -16.54
CA LEU A 47 -31.82 -12.89 -17.79
C LEU A 47 -30.60 -12.02 -18.13
N ALA A 48 -29.87 -11.51 -17.13
CA ALA A 48 -28.64 -10.75 -17.34
C ALA A 48 -27.48 -11.63 -17.82
N CYS A 49 -27.60 -12.96 -17.73
CA CYS A 49 -26.64 -13.91 -18.31
C CYS A 49 -26.80 -14.08 -19.83
N SER A 50 -27.83 -13.48 -20.43
CA SER A 50 -28.05 -13.45 -21.88
C SER A 50 -26.92 -12.72 -22.62
N GLY A 51 -26.44 -13.30 -23.73
CA GLY A 51 -25.48 -12.65 -24.64
C GLY A 51 -24.01 -12.85 -24.27
N PHE A 52 -23.74 -13.60 -23.19
CA PHE A 52 -22.42 -14.15 -22.91
C PHE A 52 -22.17 -15.42 -23.74
N ASP A 53 -20.94 -15.59 -24.22
CA ASP A 53 -20.50 -16.78 -24.94
C ASP A 53 -20.10 -17.91 -24.00
N VAL A 54 -19.59 -17.55 -22.83
CA VAL A 54 -19.09 -18.46 -21.80
C VAL A 54 -19.51 -17.95 -20.43
N ILE A 55 -20.04 -18.84 -19.60
CA ILE A 55 -20.28 -18.64 -18.17
C ILE A 55 -19.30 -19.53 -17.40
N VAL A 56 -18.47 -18.93 -16.58
CA VAL A 56 -17.48 -19.60 -15.75
C VAL A 56 -17.93 -19.51 -14.29
N ALA A 57 -18.02 -20.64 -13.60
CA ALA A 57 -18.25 -20.67 -12.15
C ALA A 57 -16.95 -21.00 -11.38
N GLY A 58 -16.72 -20.26 -10.30
CA GLY A 58 -15.45 -20.24 -9.57
C GLY A 58 -14.55 -19.10 -10.04
N PRO A 59 -13.30 -19.03 -9.54
CA PRO A 59 -12.59 -19.97 -8.65
C PRO A 59 -13.07 -20.00 -7.20
N GLY A 60 -12.54 -20.95 -6.42
CA GLY A 60 -12.78 -21.02 -4.97
C GLY A 60 -13.33 -22.36 -4.46
N GLY A 61 -13.92 -22.34 -3.26
CA GLY A 61 -14.45 -23.53 -2.59
C GLY A 61 -15.82 -23.95 -3.15
N ILE A 62 -16.02 -25.21 -3.56
CA ILE A 62 -17.36 -25.69 -3.95
C ILE A 62 -18.19 -26.10 -2.73
N VAL A 63 -17.57 -26.80 -1.78
CA VAL A 63 -18.22 -27.27 -0.55
C VAL A 63 -17.44 -26.74 0.65
N TYR A 64 -18.19 -26.21 1.61
CA TYR A 64 -17.70 -25.72 2.90
C TYR A 64 -18.16 -26.67 4.00
N ALA A 65 -17.51 -26.61 5.17
CA ALA A 65 -18.06 -27.23 6.38
C ALA A 65 -18.55 -26.16 7.35
N ASP A 66 -19.63 -26.47 8.06
CA ASP A 66 -20.12 -25.66 9.17
C ASP A 66 -19.17 -25.74 10.38
N ARG A 67 -19.53 -25.02 11.45
CA ARG A 67 -18.73 -24.96 12.70
C ARG A 67 -18.59 -26.33 13.38
N GLU A 68 -19.52 -27.24 13.12
CA GLU A 68 -19.51 -28.62 13.63
C GLU A 68 -18.80 -29.61 12.68
N GLY A 69 -18.24 -29.13 11.56
CA GLY A 69 -17.50 -29.94 10.58
C GLY A 69 -18.39 -30.74 9.61
N ARG A 70 -19.67 -30.39 9.48
CA ARG A 70 -20.61 -31.02 8.54
C ARG A 70 -20.63 -30.27 7.21
N ALA A 71 -20.82 -30.99 6.10
CA ALA A 71 -20.84 -30.40 4.76
C ALA A 71 -22.04 -29.45 4.53
N GLU A 72 -21.77 -28.23 4.06
CA GLU A 72 -22.76 -27.24 3.62
C GLU A 72 -22.80 -27.19 2.08
N TYR A 73 -23.98 -27.50 1.50
CA TYR A 73 -24.16 -27.62 0.05
C TYR A 73 -24.66 -26.36 -0.65
N ARG A 74 -24.87 -25.25 0.09
CA ARG A 74 -25.39 -24.00 -0.47
C ARG A 74 -24.48 -23.46 -1.59
N ASN A 75 -23.17 -23.44 -1.36
CA ASN A 75 -22.24 -22.90 -2.36
C ASN A 75 -22.16 -23.78 -3.62
N LEU A 76 -22.28 -25.10 -3.46
CA LEU A 76 -22.38 -26.04 -4.57
C LEU A 76 -23.58 -25.71 -5.47
N VAL A 77 -24.74 -25.42 -4.87
CA VAL A 77 -25.95 -25.04 -5.63
C VAL A 77 -25.77 -23.68 -6.31
N ASN A 78 -25.18 -22.71 -5.61
CA ASN A 78 -24.91 -21.38 -6.15
C ASN A 78 -24.04 -21.41 -7.40
N TYR A 79 -23.03 -22.27 -7.46
CA TYR A 79 -22.13 -22.36 -8.61
C TYR A 79 -22.73 -23.19 -9.75
N LEU A 80 -23.39 -24.31 -9.44
CA LEU A 80 -23.82 -25.27 -10.47
C LEU A 80 -25.15 -24.93 -11.15
N LYS A 81 -25.97 -24.03 -10.59
CA LYS A 81 -27.21 -23.59 -11.26
C LYS A 81 -26.94 -22.94 -12.62
N PHE A 82 -25.79 -22.31 -12.79
CA PHE A 82 -25.37 -21.66 -14.04
C PHE A 82 -25.14 -22.63 -15.19
N ALA A 83 -24.96 -23.92 -14.91
CA ALA A 83 -24.91 -24.95 -15.95
C ALA A 83 -26.21 -25.01 -16.78
N PHE A 84 -27.36 -24.83 -16.11
CA PHE A 84 -28.67 -24.84 -16.76
C PHE A 84 -28.95 -23.50 -17.45
N ILE A 85 -28.59 -22.38 -16.81
CA ILE A 85 -28.73 -21.03 -17.39
C ILE A 85 -27.91 -20.90 -18.67
N ALA A 86 -26.64 -21.33 -18.65
CA ALA A 86 -25.78 -21.33 -19.83
C ALA A 86 -26.38 -22.15 -20.97
N LYS A 87 -26.89 -23.34 -20.67
CA LYS A 87 -27.55 -24.21 -21.66
C LYS A 87 -28.75 -23.52 -22.30
N ASP A 88 -29.61 -22.87 -21.51
CA ASP A 88 -30.81 -22.20 -22.01
C ASP A 88 -30.47 -20.98 -22.89
N HIS A 89 -29.34 -20.32 -22.66
CA HIS A 89 -28.85 -19.20 -23.47
C HIS A 89 -27.87 -19.60 -24.58
N GLY A 90 -27.58 -20.90 -24.75
CA GLY A 90 -26.63 -21.38 -25.76
C GLY A 90 -25.16 -21.01 -25.47
N ALA A 91 -24.83 -20.67 -24.23
CA ALA A 91 -23.47 -20.37 -23.77
C ALA A 91 -22.74 -21.66 -23.32
N ALA A 92 -21.42 -21.63 -23.34
CA ALA A 92 -20.60 -22.65 -22.68
C ALA A 92 -20.63 -22.48 -21.14
N PHE A 93 -20.52 -23.57 -20.39
CA PHE A 93 -20.41 -23.59 -18.94
C PHE A 93 -19.12 -24.28 -18.48
N TRP A 94 -18.27 -23.54 -17.78
CA TRP A 94 -16.99 -24.03 -17.27
C TRP A 94 -16.89 -23.90 -15.75
N LEU A 95 -16.11 -24.79 -15.14
CA LEU A 95 -15.65 -24.69 -13.76
C LEU A 95 -14.15 -24.41 -13.78
N VAL A 96 -13.69 -23.33 -13.16
CA VAL A 96 -12.25 -22.98 -13.18
C VAL A 96 -11.74 -22.76 -11.78
N GLY A 97 -10.60 -23.37 -11.41
CA GLY A 97 -9.94 -23.16 -10.13
C GLY A 97 -10.75 -23.60 -8.89
N VAL A 98 -11.61 -24.59 -9.04
CA VAL A 98 -12.51 -25.04 -7.97
C VAL A 98 -11.86 -26.08 -7.06
N GLY A 99 -12.23 -26.13 -5.78
CA GLY A 99 -11.69 -27.13 -4.85
C GLY A 99 -12.54 -27.37 -3.61
N ASP A 100 -12.23 -28.46 -2.91
CA ASP A 100 -12.76 -28.75 -1.58
C ASP A 100 -11.95 -27.97 -0.52
N GLN A 101 -12.65 -27.21 0.33
CA GLN A 101 -12.03 -26.42 1.40
C GLN A 101 -11.49 -27.28 2.54
N GLN A 102 -12.10 -28.43 2.86
CA GLN A 102 -11.87 -29.13 4.13
C GLN A 102 -11.62 -30.65 4.00
N GLY A 103 -11.60 -31.22 2.79
CA GLY A 103 -11.35 -32.65 2.60
C GLY A 103 -12.55 -33.49 3.04
N LEU A 104 -13.75 -32.98 2.79
CA LEU A 104 -15.00 -33.60 3.20
C LEU A 104 -15.27 -34.83 2.30
N PRO A 105 -15.63 -35.98 2.88
CA PRO A 105 -16.04 -37.13 2.10
C PRO A 105 -17.39 -36.85 1.43
N LEU A 106 -17.36 -36.39 0.17
CA LEU A 106 -18.53 -36.12 -0.67
C LEU A 106 -19.31 -37.40 -1.06
N VAL A 107 -18.88 -38.55 -0.53
CA VAL A 107 -19.46 -39.88 -0.68
C VAL A 107 -20.86 -40.01 -0.06
N LYS A 108 -21.28 -39.08 0.83
CA LYS A 108 -22.60 -39.12 1.50
C LYS A 108 -23.44 -37.85 1.26
N MET A 109 -23.54 -37.39 0.01
CA MET A 109 -24.49 -36.33 -0.33
C MET A 109 -25.94 -36.80 -0.16
N PRO A 110 -26.86 -35.94 0.31
CA PRO A 110 -28.30 -36.21 0.21
C PRO A 110 -28.71 -36.50 -1.24
N VAL A 111 -29.68 -37.39 -1.43
CA VAL A 111 -30.11 -37.85 -2.78
C VAL A 111 -30.46 -36.68 -3.71
N ALA A 112 -31.18 -35.66 -3.20
CA ALA A 112 -31.54 -34.48 -3.98
C ALA A 112 -30.31 -33.67 -4.44
N VAL A 113 -29.34 -33.45 -3.55
CA VAL A 113 -28.08 -32.75 -3.86
C VAL A 113 -27.27 -33.53 -4.87
N SER A 114 -27.14 -34.84 -4.69
CA SER A 114 -26.42 -35.74 -5.61
C SER A 114 -27.06 -35.73 -7.02
N THR A 115 -28.40 -35.74 -7.09
CA THR A 115 -29.13 -35.70 -8.36
C THR A 115 -28.90 -34.38 -9.10
N PHE A 116 -28.99 -33.25 -8.38
CA PHE A 116 -28.72 -31.92 -8.93
C PHE A 116 -27.26 -31.79 -9.41
N TRP A 117 -26.31 -32.21 -8.57
CA TRP A 117 -24.87 -32.23 -8.86
C TRP A 117 -24.56 -32.97 -10.17
N LEU A 118 -25.04 -34.21 -10.32
CA LEU A 118 -24.80 -35.02 -11.51
C LEU A 118 -25.46 -34.42 -12.76
N ALA A 119 -26.64 -33.82 -12.63
CA ALA A 119 -27.34 -33.19 -13.74
C ALA A 119 -26.58 -31.95 -14.26
N ALA A 120 -26.09 -31.10 -13.36
CA ALA A 120 -25.34 -29.90 -13.72
C ALA A 120 -23.96 -30.25 -14.33
N LEU A 121 -23.24 -31.20 -13.76
CA LEU A 121 -21.90 -31.56 -14.23
C LEU A 121 -21.87 -32.19 -15.63
N ARG A 122 -22.95 -32.86 -16.06
CA ARG A 122 -23.09 -33.33 -17.45
C ARG A 122 -23.12 -32.20 -18.48
N LEU A 123 -23.46 -30.99 -18.07
CA LEU A 123 -23.47 -29.80 -18.93
C LEU A 123 -22.13 -29.05 -18.90
N CYS A 124 -21.23 -29.38 -17.96
CA CYS A 124 -19.92 -28.76 -17.84
C CYS A 124 -18.97 -29.27 -18.94
N GLN A 125 -18.45 -28.37 -19.77
CA GLN A 125 -17.54 -28.75 -20.86
C GLN A 125 -16.06 -28.72 -20.46
N LEU A 126 -15.71 -27.92 -19.46
CA LEU A 126 -14.35 -27.79 -18.94
C LEU A 126 -14.39 -27.61 -17.43
N ALA A 127 -13.59 -28.41 -16.72
CA ALA A 127 -13.29 -28.20 -15.31
C ALA A 127 -11.79 -28.15 -15.04
N THR A 128 -11.36 -27.20 -14.23
CA THR A 128 -10.03 -27.20 -13.61
C THR A 128 -10.15 -27.11 -12.09
N THR A 129 -9.31 -27.83 -11.36
CA THR A 129 -9.35 -27.89 -9.90
C THR A 129 -8.02 -27.51 -9.27
N ARG A 130 -8.02 -27.13 -7.99
CA ARG A 130 -6.79 -26.82 -7.22
C ARG A 130 -6.22 -28.00 -6.43
N ASP A 131 -6.89 -29.15 -6.48
CA ASP A 131 -6.45 -30.38 -5.82
C ASP A 131 -6.93 -31.62 -6.57
N LEU A 132 -6.20 -32.72 -6.38
CA LEU A 132 -6.45 -34.00 -7.05
C LEU A 132 -7.76 -34.66 -6.61
N GLY A 133 -8.12 -34.55 -5.32
CA GLY A 133 -9.34 -35.15 -4.79
C GLY A 133 -10.61 -34.58 -5.44
N THR A 134 -10.66 -33.25 -5.59
CA THR A 134 -11.74 -32.58 -6.31
C THR A 134 -11.77 -32.99 -7.79
N ALA A 135 -10.61 -33.13 -8.44
CA ALA A 135 -10.54 -33.56 -9.83
C ALA A 135 -11.14 -34.96 -10.03
N ASP A 136 -10.80 -35.90 -9.16
CA ASP A 136 -11.27 -37.28 -9.24
C ASP A 136 -12.79 -37.38 -8.99
N LEU A 137 -13.33 -36.51 -8.13
CA LEU A 137 -14.77 -36.39 -7.94
C LEU A 137 -15.47 -35.85 -9.20
N LEU A 138 -14.95 -34.81 -9.84
CA LEU A 138 -15.54 -34.26 -11.06
C LEU A 138 -15.48 -35.27 -12.22
N ARG A 139 -14.37 -36.02 -12.35
CA ARG A 139 -14.23 -37.10 -13.34
C ARG A 139 -15.24 -38.22 -13.12
N SER A 140 -15.37 -38.70 -11.88
CA SER A 140 -16.34 -39.77 -11.54
C SER A 140 -17.79 -39.31 -11.69
N SER A 141 -18.04 -38.01 -11.67
CA SER A 141 -19.35 -37.40 -11.90
C SER A 141 -19.68 -37.11 -13.38
N GLY A 142 -18.76 -37.41 -14.30
CA GLY A 142 -19.01 -37.38 -15.75
C GLY A 142 -18.57 -36.12 -16.50
N VAL A 143 -17.77 -35.24 -15.89
CA VAL A 143 -17.17 -34.09 -16.61
C VAL A 143 -16.12 -34.58 -17.60
N GLN A 144 -16.25 -34.23 -18.87
CA GLN A 144 -15.41 -34.78 -19.95
C GLN A 144 -13.94 -34.35 -19.87
N ARG A 145 -13.69 -33.08 -19.54
CA ARG A 145 -12.35 -32.49 -19.48
C ARG A 145 -12.07 -31.92 -18.09
N VAL A 146 -11.34 -32.68 -17.28
CA VAL A 146 -10.96 -32.28 -15.90
C VAL A 146 -9.44 -32.24 -15.74
N VAL A 147 -8.91 -31.06 -15.41
CA VAL A 147 -7.48 -30.86 -15.15
C VAL A 147 -7.26 -30.54 -13.67
N ALA A 148 -6.46 -31.38 -13.02
CA ALA A 148 -5.98 -31.12 -11.66
C ALA A 148 -4.76 -30.20 -11.74
N ALA A 149 -4.84 -29.08 -11.05
CA ALA A 149 -3.80 -28.05 -10.99
C ALA A 149 -3.59 -27.65 -9.51
N GLN A 150 -2.94 -26.51 -9.29
CA GLN A 150 -2.74 -25.92 -7.97
C GLN A 150 -3.45 -24.56 -7.92
N ASP A 151 -3.69 -24.04 -6.72
CA ASP A 151 -4.33 -22.74 -6.50
C ASP A 151 -3.80 -21.64 -7.44
N LEU A 152 -4.72 -20.95 -8.11
CA LEU A 152 -4.43 -20.06 -9.23
C LEU A 152 -3.49 -18.91 -8.84
N VAL A 153 -3.49 -18.52 -7.56
CA VAL A 153 -2.60 -17.46 -7.04
C VAL A 153 -1.11 -17.83 -7.20
N PHE A 154 -0.74 -19.12 -7.23
CA PHE A 154 0.67 -19.51 -7.46
C PHE A 154 1.19 -19.12 -8.85
N ASP A 155 0.33 -18.90 -9.83
CA ASP A 155 0.71 -18.39 -11.16
C ASP A 155 1.33 -16.98 -11.08
N LEU A 156 1.01 -16.22 -10.02
CA LEU A 156 1.50 -14.85 -9.79
C LEU A 156 2.95 -14.79 -9.28
N TRP A 157 3.67 -15.91 -9.18
CA TRP A 157 5.03 -15.95 -8.61
C TRP A 157 6.02 -15.05 -9.36
N LYS A 158 5.93 -14.96 -10.69
CA LYS A 158 6.82 -14.08 -11.49
C LYS A 158 6.59 -12.62 -11.13
N LEU A 159 5.33 -12.20 -11.09
CA LEU A 159 4.93 -10.85 -10.68
C LEU A 159 5.41 -10.55 -9.26
N ALA A 160 5.11 -11.44 -8.31
CA ALA A 160 5.57 -11.30 -6.93
C ALA A 160 7.10 -11.23 -6.82
N SER A 161 7.84 -11.93 -7.70
CA SER A 161 9.31 -11.91 -7.68
C SER A 161 9.92 -10.58 -8.13
N VAL A 162 9.25 -9.84 -9.04
CA VAL A 162 9.74 -8.56 -9.56
C VAL A 162 9.24 -7.35 -8.77
N VAL A 163 8.16 -7.48 -8.00
CA VAL A 163 7.70 -6.41 -7.10
C VAL A 163 8.84 -6.02 -6.14
N PRO A 164 9.23 -4.74 -6.03
CA PRO A 164 10.34 -4.36 -5.17
C PRO A 164 9.99 -4.59 -3.69
N ALA A 165 11.00 -4.86 -2.86
CA ALA A 165 10.82 -4.83 -1.41
C ALA A 165 10.86 -3.36 -0.93
N PRO A 166 9.99 -2.95 0.00
CA PRO A 166 10.09 -1.64 0.63
C PRO A 166 11.41 -1.53 1.38
N VAL A 167 12.12 -0.41 1.25
CA VAL A 167 13.28 -0.11 2.10
C VAL A 167 12.78 0.04 3.54
N GLN A 168 13.28 -0.81 4.44
CA GLN A 168 12.85 -0.86 5.82
C GLN A 168 13.94 -0.36 6.77
N ALA A 169 13.54 0.45 7.74
CA ALA A 169 14.43 1.00 8.77
C ALA A 169 13.81 0.77 10.14
N GLY A 170 14.55 0.17 11.08
CA GLY A 170 14.14 0.09 12.49
C GLY A 170 13.72 -1.31 12.98
N ALA A 171 12.74 -1.34 13.88
CA ALA A 171 12.26 -2.51 14.62
C ALA A 171 11.73 -3.65 13.72
N MET A 172 11.73 -4.89 14.25
CA MET A 172 11.17 -6.06 13.57
C MET A 172 9.66 -5.85 13.36
N ARG A 173 9.21 -5.81 12.10
CA ARG A 173 7.81 -5.67 11.72
C ARG A 173 7.14 -7.03 11.60
N VAL A 174 6.12 -7.27 12.40
CA VAL A 174 5.41 -8.55 12.45
C VAL A 174 3.96 -8.35 12.01
N ALA A 175 3.55 -9.07 10.96
CA ALA A 175 2.18 -9.05 10.48
C ALA A 175 1.34 -10.17 11.13
N LEU A 176 0.16 -9.82 11.64
CA LEU A 176 -0.80 -10.74 12.25
C LEU A 176 -2.08 -10.71 11.42
N CYS A 177 -2.54 -11.86 10.92
CA CYS A 177 -3.61 -11.90 9.93
C CYS A 177 -4.58 -13.06 10.13
N GLY A 178 -5.87 -12.78 10.34
CA GLY A 178 -6.92 -13.79 10.29
C GLY A 178 -7.82 -13.86 11.54
N GLU A 179 -8.64 -14.92 11.58
CA GLU A 179 -9.56 -15.28 12.68
C GLU A 179 -8.81 -15.71 13.96
N TRP A 180 -8.09 -14.77 14.58
CA TRP A 180 -7.09 -15.02 15.62
C TRP A 180 -7.64 -15.80 16.83
N TYR A 181 -8.81 -15.41 17.32
CA TYR A 181 -9.42 -15.95 18.53
C TYR A 181 -10.26 -17.21 18.30
N ASP A 182 -10.27 -17.74 17.07
CA ASP A 182 -10.88 -19.04 16.78
C ASP A 182 -9.86 -20.19 16.94
N TYR A 183 -8.59 -19.85 17.18
CA TYR A 183 -7.50 -20.81 17.36
C TYR A 183 -6.90 -20.71 18.76
N GLU A 184 -6.96 -21.78 19.55
CA GLU A 184 -6.52 -21.75 20.95
C GLU A 184 -5.02 -21.45 21.07
N ARG A 185 -4.21 -21.99 20.15
CA ARG A 185 -2.76 -21.73 20.10
C ARG A 185 -2.40 -20.25 19.83
N LEU A 186 -3.21 -19.55 19.05
CA LEU A 186 -2.99 -18.11 18.79
C LEU A 186 -3.44 -17.24 19.96
N LYS A 187 -4.47 -17.65 20.72
CA LYS A 187 -4.84 -16.99 21.98
C LYS A 187 -3.69 -17.06 22.98
N GLN A 188 -3.11 -18.24 23.16
CA GLN A 188 -1.95 -18.46 24.04
C GLN A 188 -0.76 -17.59 23.62
N LEU A 189 -0.52 -17.44 22.31
CA LEU A 189 0.51 -16.52 21.81
C LEU A 189 0.21 -15.05 22.15
N SER A 190 -1.04 -14.60 22.01
CA SER A 190 -1.46 -13.24 22.40
C SER A 190 -1.19 -12.98 23.88
N ASP A 191 -1.58 -13.93 24.74
CA ASP A 191 -1.35 -13.84 26.19
C ASP A 191 0.14 -13.73 26.52
N LEU A 192 1.01 -14.45 25.79
CA LEU A 192 2.45 -14.37 25.95
C LEU A 192 3.02 -13.02 25.49
N LEU A 193 2.54 -12.47 24.37
CA LEU A 193 2.97 -11.15 23.85
C LEU A 193 2.54 -9.98 24.74
N CYS A 194 1.45 -10.16 25.50
CA CYS A 194 0.88 -9.12 26.37
C CYS A 194 1.38 -9.20 27.82
N ARG A 195 2.09 -10.27 28.21
CA ARG A 195 2.66 -10.44 29.55
C ARG A 195 4.16 -10.21 29.53
N ASP A 196 4.70 -9.72 30.64
CA ASP A 196 6.15 -9.67 30.86
C ASP A 196 6.65 -11.10 31.11
N SER A 197 6.94 -11.83 30.04
CA SER A 197 7.18 -13.28 30.06
C SER A 197 8.56 -13.68 30.60
N GLY A 198 9.35 -12.72 31.11
CA GLY A 198 10.71 -12.95 31.61
C GLY A 198 11.74 -13.27 30.53
N VAL A 199 11.37 -13.10 29.25
CA VAL A 199 12.29 -13.19 28.11
C VAL A 199 12.75 -11.78 27.79
N GLU A 200 14.06 -11.48 27.90
CA GLU A 200 14.62 -10.20 27.49
C GLU A 200 14.42 -9.99 26.00
N MET A 201 13.42 -9.19 25.64
CA MET A 201 13.11 -8.86 24.25
C MET A 201 14.10 -7.81 23.75
N THR A 202 15.05 -8.24 22.91
CA THR A 202 16.03 -7.33 22.30
C THR A 202 15.40 -6.59 21.11
N GLY A 203 14.93 -5.37 21.35
CA GLY A 203 14.26 -4.53 20.35
C GLY A 203 12.74 -4.74 20.33
N GLY A 204 11.97 -3.65 20.40
CA GLY A 204 10.50 -3.71 20.33
C GLY A 204 10.00 -4.20 18.96
N TYR A 205 8.78 -4.74 18.91
CA TYR A 205 8.11 -5.10 17.66
C TYR A 205 7.22 -3.96 17.15
N ASP A 206 7.14 -3.84 15.82
CA ASP A 206 6.10 -3.06 15.16
C ASP A 206 5.07 -4.02 14.57
N PHE A 207 3.93 -4.17 15.23
CA PHE A 207 2.88 -5.07 14.78
C PHE A 207 1.98 -4.39 13.75
N GLN A 208 1.70 -5.12 12.67
CA GLN A 208 0.65 -4.77 11.73
C GLN A 208 -0.43 -5.85 11.76
N VAL A 209 -1.64 -5.50 12.19
CA VAL A 209 -2.79 -6.40 12.09
C VAL A 209 -3.45 -6.21 10.72
N LEU A 210 -3.55 -7.29 9.94
CA LEU A 210 -4.05 -7.29 8.56
C LEU A 210 -5.48 -7.83 8.52
N ILE A 211 -6.38 -7.10 7.85
CA ILE A 211 -7.75 -7.56 7.55
C ILE A 211 -7.75 -8.12 6.13
N PHE A 212 -7.81 -9.44 5.99
CA PHE A 212 -7.92 -10.14 4.71
C PHE A 212 -9.35 -10.52 4.38
N SER A 213 -10.23 -10.59 5.38
CA SER A 213 -11.66 -10.80 5.16
C SER A 213 -12.51 -10.15 6.24
N ASP A 214 -13.79 -9.95 5.95
CA ASP A 214 -14.81 -9.44 6.88
C ASP A 214 -14.79 -10.18 8.23
N ASP A 215 -14.52 -11.49 8.25
CA ASP A 215 -14.47 -12.23 9.52
C ASP A 215 -13.32 -11.76 10.42
N ASP A 216 -12.25 -11.18 9.85
CA ASP A 216 -11.08 -10.69 10.60
C ASP A 216 -11.37 -9.45 11.43
N VAL A 217 -12.39 -8.66 11.07
CA VAL A 217 -12.64 -7.32 11.64
C VAL A 217 -12.83 -7.39 13.16
N SER A 218 -13.58 -8.39 13.63
CA SER A 218 -13.86 -8.60 15.06
C SER A 218 -12.60 -8.98 15.84
N HIS A 219 -11.76 -9.86 15.29
CA HIS A 219 -10.50 -10.28 15.90
C HIS A 219 -9.45 -9.17 15.87
N THR A 220 -9.40 -8.39 14.80
CA THR A 220 -8.43 -7.31 14.59
C THR A 220 -8.55 -6.22 15.64
N SER A 221 -9.79 -5.80 15.93
CA SER A 221 -10.06 -4.76 16.93
C SER A 221 -9.62 -5.19 18.33
N ARG A 222 -9.88 -6.46 18.67
CA ARG A 222 -9.48 -7.04 19.95
C ARG A 222 -7.96 -7.18 20.06
N LEU A 223 -7.29 -7.73 19.04
CA LEU A 223 -5.85 -7.94 19.03
C LEU A 223 -5.07 -6.62 19.10
N ARG A 224 -5.53 -5.59 18.38
CA ARG A 224 -4.97 -4.23 18.50
C ARG A 224 -5.03 -3.74 19.94
N THR A 225 -6.18 -3.88 20.58
CA THR A 225 -6.39 -3.37 21.95
C THR A 225 -5.49 -4.09 22.94
N GLU A 226 -5.38 -5.42 22.85
CA GLU A 226 -4.53 -6.24 23.74
C GLU A 226 -3.04 -5.84 23.60
N LEU A 227 -2.54 -5.69 22.37
CA LEU A 227 -1.12 -5.37 22.13
C LEU A 227 -0.76 -3.90 22.41
N ASP A 228 -1.66 -2.95 22.15
CA ASP A 228 -1.48 -1.52 22.44
C ASP A 228 -1.41 -1.29 23.96
N LEU A 229 -2.26 -1.97 24.74
CA LEU A 229 -2.21 -1.96 26.20
C LEU A 229 -0.90 -2.57 26.76
N ALA A 230 -0.28 -3.48 26.02
CA ALA A 230 1.02 -4.06 26.37
C ALA A 230 2.21 -3.16 25.95
N GLY A 231 1.95 -1.99 25.35
CA GLY A 231 2.98 -1.00 25.00
C GLY A 231 3.67 -1.23 23.65
N HIS A 232 3.13 -2.11 22.80
CA HIS A 232 3.66 -2.34 21.46
C HIS A 232 3.17 -1.29 20.46
N SER A 233 3.98 -0.99 19.43
CA SER A 233 3.51 -0.21 18.28
C SER A 233 2.59 -1.09 17.45
N VAL A 234 1.30 -0.75 17.34
CA VAL A 234 0.33 -1.52 16.56
C VAL A 234 -0.46 -0.63 15.61
N SER A 235 -0.58 -1.08 14.36
CA SER A 235 -1.48 -0.47 13.39
C SER A 235 -2.35 -1.51 12.67
N ILE A 236 -3.52 -1.09 12.22
CA ILE A 236 -4.42 -1.93 11.42
C ILE A 236 -4.26 -1.54 9.95
N LEU A 237 -4.20 -2.55 9.08
CA LEU A 237 -4.20 -2.38 7.64
C LEU A 237 -5.29 -3.25 7.04
N ASP A 238 -6.25 -2.61 6.39
CA ASP A 238 -7.24 -3.31 5.61
C ASP A 238 -6.65 -3.74 4.28
N CYS A 239 -6.58 -5.04 4.02
CA CYS A 239 -6.01 -5.59 2.79
C CYS A 239 -7.04 -5.82 1.70
N ARG A 240 -8.34 -5.73 2.01
CA ARG A 240 -9.43 -5.81 1.03
C ARG A 240 -9.29 -4.70 0.00
N ASP A 241 -9.74 -4.98 -1.22
CA ASP A 241 -9.71 -4.08 -2.40
C ASP A 241 -8.31 -3.63 -2.86
N LYS A 242 -7.23 -4.30 -2.44
CA LYS A 242 -5.85 -3.99 -2.88
C LYS A 242 -5.41 -4.94 -3.98
N SER A 243 -4.68 -4.42 -4.97
CA SER A 243 -4.09 -5.28 -6.01
C SER A 243 -3.06 -6.24 -5.44
N ILE A 244 -2.78 -7.30 -6.20
CA ILE A 244 -1.71 -8.24 -5.88
C ILE A 244 -0.35 -7.55 -5.70
N GLU A 245 0.03 -6.60 -6.56
CA GLU A 245 1.31 -5.90 -6.46
C GLU A 245 1.41 -5.13 -5.15
N ARG A 246 0.32 -4.47 -4.76
CA ARG A 246 0.22 -3.74 -3.50
C ARG A 246 0.34 -4.67 -2.31
N LEU A 247 -0.36 -5.81 -2.34
CA LEU A 247 -0.27 -6.83 -1.30
C LEU A 247 1.14 -7.41 -1.20
N CYS A 248 1.77 -7.76 -2.32
CA CYS A 248 3.14 -8.26 -2.38
C CYS A 248 4.13 -7.22 -1.83
N TYR A 249 4.00 -5.96 -2.25
CA TYR A 249 4.85 -4.87 -1.81
C TYR A 249 4.78 -4.68 -0.28
N MET A 250 3.57 -4.65 0.27
CA MET A 250 3.37 -4.54 1.71
C MET A 250 3.92 -5.75 2.46
N LEU A 251 3.66 -6.98 1.97
CA LEU A 251 4.11 -8.21 2.61
C LEU A 251 5.64 -8.32 2.66
N LYS A 252 6.34 -7.94 1.59
CA LYS A 252 7.81 -7.85 1.56
C LYS A 252 8.38 -6.89 2.60
N GLY A 253 7.53 -6.04 3.17
CA GLY A 253 7.85 -5.18 4.30
C GLY A 253 7.58 -5.77 5.69
N TYR A 254 7.41 -7.08 5.82
CA TYR A 254 7.36 -7.71 7.14
C TYR A 254 8.51 -8.68 7.31
N ASN A 255 9.03 -8.74 8.53
CA ASN A 255 10.04 -9.72 8.92
C ASN A 255 9.41 -11.09 9.24
N LEU A 256 8.13 -11.11 9.61
CA LEU A 256 7.37 -12.32 9.91
C LEU A 256 5.88 -12.09 9.66
N LEU A 257 5.20 -13.05 9.04
CA LEU A 257 3.74 -13.14 8.97
C LEU A 257 3.24 -14.30 9.85
N ILE A 258 2.30 -14.04 10.75
CA ILE A 258 1.56 -15.07 11.49
C ILE A 258 0.11 -15.03 11.02
N THR A 259 -0.40 -16.15 10.48
CA THR A 259 -1.72 -16.12 9.83
C THR A 259 -2.57 -17.37 9.99
N THR A 260 -3.90 -17.18 9.99
CA THR A 260 -4.89 -18.26 9.82
C THR A 260 -5.47 -18.30 8.40
N ARG A 261 -5.14 -17.31 7.55
CA ARG A 261 -5.68 -17.16 6.19
C ARG A 261 -4.78 -17.84 5.16
N PHE A 262 -5.37 -18.70 4.33
CA PHE A 262 -4.64 -19.47 3.32
C PHE A 262 -3.95 -18.57 2.28
N HIS A 263 -4.64 -17.56 1.74
CA HIS A 263 -4.04 -16.69 0.74
C HIS A 263 -2.97 -15.76 1.32
N ALA A 264 -3.06 -15.38 2.60
CA ALA A 264 -1.96 -14.69 3.27
C ALA A 264 -0.69 -15.57 3.34
N MET A 265 -0.84 -16.86 3.66
CA MET A 265 0.25 -17.84 3.60
C MET A 265 0.81 -17.98 2.17
N VAL A 266 -0.04 -18.14 1.15
CA VAL A 266 0.40 -18.26 -0.25
C VAL A 266 1.19 -17.01 -0.68
N LEU A 267 0.68 -15.81 -0.41
CA LEU A 267 1.38 -14.57 -0.76
C LEU A 267 2.73 -14.44 -0.04
N ALA A 268 2.82 -14.85 1.23
CA ALA A 268 4.09 -14.87 1.94
C ALA A 268 5.10 -15.83 1.28
N MET A 269 4.66 -17.00 0.81
CA MET A 269 5.49 -17.91 0.03
C MET A 269 5.99 -17.24 -1.26
N LEU A 270 5.11 -16.60 -2.02
CA LEU A 270 5.47 -15.91 -3.27
C LEU A 270 6.45 -14.76 -3.03
N CYS A 271 6.26 -14.01 -1.95
CA CYS A 271 7.08 -12.86 -1.57
C CYS A 271 8.36 -13.24 -0.82
N ARG A 272 8.53 -14.53 -0.47
CA ARG A 272 9.61 -15.06 0.37
C ARG A 272 9.69 -14.40 1.75
N VAL A 273 8.53 -14.07 2.30
CA VAL A 273 8.39 -13.53 3.66
C VAL A 273 8.32 -14.72 4.61
N PRO A 274 9.10 -14.74 5.70
CA PRO A 274 8.98 -15.78 6.73
C PRO A 274 7.55 -15.82 7.27
N PHE A 275 6.94 -17.01 7.38
CA PHE A 275 5.59 -17.13 7.89
C PHE A 275 5.39 -18.29 8.87
N VAL A 276 4.41 -18.11 9.74
CA VAL A 276 3.81 -19.14 10.60
C VAL A 276 2.33 -19.21 10.29
N VAL A 277 1.80 -20.42 10.17
CA VAL A 277 0.39 -20.64 9.86
C VAL A 277 -0.28 -21.44 10.98
N ALA A 278 -1.47 -21.05 11.37
CA ALA A 278 -2.30 -21.82 12.29
C ALA A 278 -3.45 -22.50 11.53
N ASP A 279 -3.63 -23.81 11.68
CA ASP A 279 -4.67 -24.58 11.01
C ASP A 279 -5.22 -25.72 11.89
N ARG A 280 -6.32 -26.33 11.46
CA ARG A 280 -6.81 -27.58 12.05
C ARG A 280 -6.11 -28.79 11.42
N ARG A 281 -6.13 -29.92 12.12
CA ARG A 281 -5.60 -31.20 11.59
C ARG A 281 -6.30 -31.53 10.25
N ASN A 282 -5.52 -31.95 9.26
CA ASN A 282 -5.93 -32.17 7.87
C ASN A 282 -6.58 -30.98 7.14
N GLY A 283 -6.54 -29.76 7.68
CA GLY A 283 -6.98 -28.55 6.98
C GLY A 283 -6.13 -28.22 5.74
N LYS A 284 -6.65 -27.36 4.85
CA LYS A 284 -5.96 -27.02 3.59
C LYS A 284 -4.57 -26.42 3.78
N LYS A 285 -4.37 -25.61 4.83
CA LYS A 285 -3.09 -24.95 5.10
C LYS A 285 -2.10 -25.97 5.67
N HIS A 286 -2.57 -26.86 6.53
CA HIS A 286 -1.79 -27.99 7.04
C HIS A 286 -1.38 -28.95 5.92
N ARG A 287 -2.28 -29.32 5.00
CA ARG A 287 -1.95 -30.17 3.83
C ARG A 287 -0.89 -29.51 2.94
N LEU A 288 -1.02 -28.21 2.67
CA LEU A 288 -0.01 -27.46 1.92
C LEU A 288 1.32 -27.44 2.68
N ALA A 289 1.33 -27.12 3.98
CA ALA A 289 2.53 -27.11 4.81
C ALA A 289 3.26 -28.47 4.81
N GLN A 290 2.51 -29.59 4.90
CA GLN A 290 3.07 -30.95 4.81
C GLN A 290 3.73 -31.27 3.48
N SER A 291 3.28 -30.64 2.38
CA SER A 291 3.89 -30.81 1.06
C SER A 291 5.20 -30.04 0.89
N LEU A 292 5.47 -29.04 1.75
CA LEU A 292 6.63 -28.16 1.62
C LEU A 292 7.87 -28.69 2.33
N THR A 293 7.70 -29.28 3.51
CA THR A 293 8.83 -29.75 4.34
C THR A 293 8.35 -30.73 5.40
N SER A 294 9.29 -31.56 5.89
CA SER A 294 9.08 -32.44 7.04
C SER A 294 9.13 -31.71 8.39
N ASP A 295 9.80 -30.55 8.44
CA ASP A 295 9.79 -29.66 9.62
C ASP A 295 8.42 -28.99 9.76
N ARG A 296 7.81 -29.09 10.94
CA ARG A 296 6.45 -28.55 11.21
C ARG A 296 6.44 -27.40 12.20
N SER A 297 7.59 -26.91 12.63
CA SER A 297 7.71 -25.85 13.65
C SER A 297 6.99 -24.55 13.29
N PHE A 298 6.69 -24.30 12.01
CA PHE A 298 5.96 -23.12 11.53
C PHE A 298 4.45 -23.35 11.30
N CYS A 299 3.92 -24.54 11.59
CA CYS A 299 2.52 -24.88 11.44
C CYS A 299 1.92 -25.19 12.81
N LEU A 300 1.23 -24.23 13.41
CA LEU A 300 0.55 -24.40 14.70
C LEU A 300 -0.76 -25.17 14.47
N ILE A 301 -0.80 -26.44 14.88
CA ILE A 301 -2.00 -27.27 14.73
C ILE A 301 -2.88 -27.09 15.97
N ASP A 302 -4.08 -26.54 15.77
CA ASP A 302 -5.05 -26.39 16.85
C ASP A 302 -5.81 -27.71 17.09
N ASP A 303 -5.12 -28.64 17.75
CA ASP A 303 -5.65 -29.95 18.15
C ASP A 303 -5.57 -30.08 19.68
N ALA A 304 -6.74 -30.09 20.34
CA ALA A 304 -6.86 -30.24 21.79
C ALA A 304 -6.42 -31.63 22.30
N THR A 305 -6.22 -32.60 21.41
CA THR A 305 -5.86 -33.99 21.75
C THR A 305 -4.37 -34.30 21.62
N ASP A 306 -3.55 -33.35 21.16
CA ASP A 306 -2.12 -33.52 20.94
C ASP A 306 -1.28 -32.74 21.97
N PRO A 307 -0.69 -33.42 22.99
CA PRO A 307 0.10 -32.76 24.03
C PRO A 307 1.41 -32.16 23.53
N HIS A 308 1.97 -32.65 22.42
CA HIS A 308 3.25 -32.17 21.88
C HIS A 308 3.10 -30.80 21.18
N GLU A 309 1.89 -30.42 20.78
CA GLU A 309 1.57 -29.13 20.17
C GLU A 309 1.30 -28.02 21.21
N THR A 310 1.42 -28.32 22.51
CA THR A 310 1.15 -27.35 23.61
C THR A 310 2.29 -26.33 23.79
N GLU A 311 3.52 -26.68 23.41
CA GLU A 311 4.70 -25.81 23.55
C GLU A 311 4.90 -24.87 22.35
N GLY A 312 4.12 -25.04 21.27
CA GLY A 312 4.27 -24.29 20.02
C GLY A 312 4.30 -22.76 20.17
N PRO A 313 3.36 -22.13 20.90
CA PRO A 313 3.37 -20.69 21.13
C PRO A 313 4.62 -20.18 21.85
N LEU A 314 5.12 -20.94 22.83
CA LEU A 314 6.33 -20.59 23.58
C LEU A 314 7.59 -20.72 22.72
N MET A 315 7.69 -21.80 21.93
CA MET A 315 8.78 -21.99 20.96
C MET A 315 8.80 -20.88 19.92
N LEU A 316 7.63 -20.48 19.42
CA LEU A 316 7.49 -19.37 18.49
C LEU A 316 7.96 -18.05 19.10
N MET A 317 7.51 -17.72 20.32
CA MET A 317 7.95 -16.52 21.03
C MET A 317 9.48 -16.48 21.20
N SER A 318 10.08 -17.62 21.57
CA SER A 318 11.54 -17.77 21.66
C SER A 318 12.24 -17.56 20.31
N ALA A 319 11.71 -18.14 19.23
CA ALA A 319 12.25 -17.96 17.88
C ALA A 319 12.11 -16.51 17.37
N MET A 320 11.02 -15.82 17.74
CA MET A 320 10.82 -14.40 17.43
C MET A 320 11.86 -13.53 18.14
N ALA A 321 12.12 -13.79 19.42
CA ALA A 321 13.17 -13.09 20.17
C ALA A 321 14.58 -13.29 19.58
N GLN A 322 14.81 -14.43 18.91
CA GLN A 322 16.06 -14.73 18.20
C GLN A 322 16.08 -14.27 16.73
N GLN A 323 15.01 -13.64 16.24
CA GLN A 323 14.84 -13.25 14.82
C GLN A 323 15.00 -14.42 13.84
N ARG A 324 14.54 -15.61 14.23
CA ARG A 324 14.63 -16.86 13.44
C ARG A 324 13.28 -17.57 13.27
N ALA A 325 12.19 -16.87 13.54
CA ALA A 325 10.85 -17.42 13.45
C ALA A 325 10.35 -17.56 12.00
N GLY A 326 9.53 -18.60 11.79
CA GLY A 326 8.80 -18.82 10.54
C GLY A 326 9.55 -19.62 9.49
N TYR A 327 8.81 -20.07 8.49
CA TYR A 327 9.32 -20.79 7.33
C TYR A 327 9.42 -19.86 6.12
N VAL A 328 10.51 -19.98 5.37
CA VAL A 328 10.71 -19.28 4.09
C VAL A 328 10.63 -20.31 2.98
N ALA A 329 9.63 -20.18 2.12
CA ALA A 329 9.49 -21.08 0.98
C ALA A 329 10.71 -21.01 0.05
N SER A 330 11.19 -22.19 -0.37
CA SER A 330 12.29 -22.25 -1.32
C SER A 330 11.81 -21.79 -2.71
N PRO A 331 12.64 -21.09 -3.50
CA PRO A 331 12.28 -20.72 -4.86
C PRO A 331 11.85 -21.92 -5.72
N GLU A 332 12.43 -23.08 -5.46
CA GLU A 332 12.09 -24.32 -6.16
C GLU A 332 10.69 -24.83 -5.82
N ALA A 333 10.32 -24.87 -4.54
CA ALA A 333 8.98 -25.26 -4.12
C ALA A 333 7.91 -24.32 -4.71
N VAL A 334 8.17 -23.00 -4.68
CA VAL A 334 7.26 -22.01 -5.29
C VAL A 334 7.14 -22.22 -6.80
N ARG A 335 8.25 -22.46 -7.51
CA ARG A 335 8.22 -22.73 -8.97
C ARG A 335 7.45 -23.99 -9.32
N GLN A 336 7.58 -25.06 -8.54
CA GLN A 336 6.83 -26.31 -8.77
C GLN A 336 5.32 -26.10 -8.60
N LEU A 337 4.91 -25.40 -7.54
CA LEU A 337 3.51 -25.04 -7.32
C LEU A 337 2.98 -24.13 -8.43
N ALA A 338 3.78 -23.18 -8.89
CA ALA A 338 3.43 -22.30 -10.01
C ALA A 338 3.29 -23.06 -11.34
N GLN A 339 4.15 -24.04 -11.62
CA GLN A 339 4.03 -24.89 -12.82
C GLN A 339 2.72 -25.68 -12.82
N LEU A 340 2.29 -26.17 -11.65
CA LEU A 340 1.00 -26.83 -11.50
C LEU A 340 -0.16 -25.84 -11.67
N ALA A 341 -0.05 -24.62 -11.13
CA ALA A 341 -1.08 -23.58 -11.31
C ALA A 341 -1.20 -23.11 -12.79
N ALA A 342 -0.09 -23.04 -13.53
CA ALA A 342 -0.08 -22.68 -14.95
C ALA A 342 -0.88 -23.65 -15.84
N LEU A 343 -1.20 -24.86 -15.36
CA LEU A 343 -2.09 -25.78 -16.05
C LEU A 343 -3.50 -25.19 -16.26
N HIS A 344 -3.95 -24.31 -15.36
CA HIS A 344 -5.19 -23.55 -15.56
C HIS A 344 -5.13 -22.70 -16.83
N GLN A 345 -4.08 -21.87 -16.95
CA GLN A 345 -3.87 -20.98 -18.08
C GLN A 345 -3.78 -21.73 -19.40
N ASN A 346 -2.99 -22.81 -19.45
CA ASN A 346 -2.81 -23.59 -20.67
C ASN A 346 -4.15 -24.10 -21.22
N VAL A 347 -4.98 -24.65 -20.35
CA VAL A 347 -6.24 -25.31 -20.73
C VAL A 347 -7.33 -24.29 -21.06
N VAL A 348 -7.44 -23.22 -20.27
CA VAL A 348 -8.42 -22.16 -20.50
C VAL A 348 -8.09 -21.42 -21.81
N THR A 349 -6.84 -21.01 -22.01
CA THR A 349 -6.41 -20.31 -23.24
C THR A 349 -6.59 -21.19 -24.49
N GLU A 350 -6.23 -22.47 -24.43
CA GLU A 350 -6.45 -23.39 -25.54
C GLU A 350 -7.95 -23.50 -25.89
N THR A 351 -8.80 -23.68 -24.88
CA THR A 351 -10.25 -23.82 -25.08
C THR A 351 -10.87 -22.52 -25.60
N LEU A 352 -10.42 -21.38 -25.10
CA LEU A 352 -10.91 -20.07 -25.53
C LEU A 352 -10.52 -19.76 -26.98
N ASN A 353 -9.27 -20.07 -27.37
CA ASN A 353 -8.82 -19.91 -28.75
C ASN A 353 -9.62 -20.79 -29.72
N GLN A 354 -9.93 -22.03 -29.36
CA GLN A 354 -10.81 -22.91 -30.17
C GLN A 354 -12.21 -22.32 -30.33
N LEU A 355 -12.75 -21.69 -29.28
CA LEU A 355 -14.07 -21.05 -29.31
C LEU A 355 -14.05 -19.75 -30.14
N HIS A 356 -12.97 -18.97 -30.05
CA HIS A 356 -12.79 -17.72 -30.77
C HIS A 356 -12.53 -17.91 -32.27
N GLN A 357 -11.75 -18.91 -32.65
CA GLN A 357 -11.54 -19.27 -34.06
C GLN A 357 -12.86 -19.62 -34.77
N ARG A 358 -13.85 -20.15 -34.04
CA ARG A 358 -15.21 -20.38 -34.56
C ARG A 358 -16.00 -19.08 -34.78
N LYS A 359 -15.57 -17.96 -34.18
CA LYS A 359 -16.30 -16.67 -34.12
C LYS A 359 -15.64 -15.54 -34.92
N MET A 360 -14.33 -15.60 -35.19
CA MET A 360 -13.55 -14.55 -35.87
C MET A 360 -13.50 -14.67 -37.40
N THR A 361 -14.53 -14.14 -38.06
CA THR A 361 -14.39 -13.59 -39.41
C THR A 361 -14.62 -12.07 -39.33
N ASN A 362 -13.55 -11.29 -39.62
CA ASN A 362 -13.39 -9.83 -39.82
C ASN A 362 -13.07 -8.83 -38.66
N THR A 363 -11.78 -8.41 -38.67
CA THR A 363 -11.09 -7.08 -38.61
C THR A 363 -11.16 -6.05 -37.44
N GLU A 364 -10.05 -5.30 -37.33
CA GLU A 364 -9.43 -4.54 -36.19
C GLU A 364 -9.44 -2.97 -36.31
N HIS A 365 -8.83 -2.27 -35.32
CA HIS A 365 -8.85 -0.81 -35.02
C HIS A 365 -7.46 -0.11 -34.81
N LEU A 366 -7.42 1.24 -34.65
CA LEU A 366 -6.27 2.19 -34.66
C LEU A 366 -6.10 3.06 -33.36
N PRO A 367 -5.01 3.86 -33.15
CA PRO A 367 -4.62 4.53 -31.88
C PRO A 367 -4.67 6.10 -31.83
N ALA A 368 -4.23 6.70 -30.69
CA ALA A 368 -4.57 8.04 -30.11
C ALA A 368 -3.42 9.15 -30.07
N PRO A 369 -3.69 10.44 -29.66
CA PRO A 369 -2.93 11.68 -30.01
C PRO A 369 -2.19 12.44 -28.81
N PRO A 370 -1.61 13.68 -28.95
CA PRO A 370 -0.55 14.28 -28.08
C PRO A 370 -0.98 15.23 -26.91
N SER A 371 0.02 15.76 -26.14
CA SER A 371 0.04 16.46 -24.81
C SER A 371 -0.79 17.78 -24.59
N GLU A 372 -1.28 18.01 -23.35
CA GLU A 372 -2.26 19.04 -22.89
C GLU A 372 -1.98 19.76 -21.52
N LEU A 373 -0.71 19.95 -21.07
CA LEU A 373 -0.42 20.55 -19.74
C LEU A 373 -0.93 21.99 -19.48
N ILE A 374 -1.09 22.78 -20.54
CA ILE A 374 -1.63 24.15 -20.47
C ILE A 374 -3.05 24.10 -21.00
N GLU A 375 -4.01 24.51 -20.17
CA GLU A 375 -5.42 24.61 -20.55
C GLU A 375 -5.80 26.08 -20.77
N LEU A 376 -6.62 26.34 -21.80
CA LEU A 376 -7.23 27.64 -22.04
C LEU A 376 -8.62 27.65 -21.42
N ILE A 377 -8.79 28.36 -20.30
CA ILE A 377 -10.09 28.56 -19.64
C ILE A 377 -10.46 30.02 -19.76
N ASP A 378 -11.61 30.31 -20.36
CA ASP A 378 -12.11 31.67 -20.63
C ASP A 378 -11.07 32.57 -21.34
N GLY A 379 -10.24 31.97 -22.19
CA GLY A 379 -9.18 32.67 -22.93
C GLY A 379 -7.89 32.94 -22.14
N GLN A 380 -7.78 32.48 -20.89
CA GLN A 380 -6.57 32.56 -20.08
C GLN A 380 -5.87 31.20 -20.00
N ALA A 381 -4.56 31.19 -20.26
CA ALA A 381 -3.72 30.00 -20.10
C ALA A 381 -3.50 29.71 -18.61
N GLN A 382 -3.82 28.48 -18.18
CA GLN A 382 -3.66 28.02 -16.81
C GLN A 382 -2.90 26.70 -16.79
N VAL A 383 -2.09 26.49 -15.75
CA VAL A 383 -1.35 25.25 -15.55
C VAL A 383 -2.22 24.25 -14.79
N ARG A 384 -2.44 23.06 -15.39
CA ARG A 384 -3.08 21.94 -14.69
C ARG A 384 -2.10 21.38 -13.65
N LEU A 385 -2.31 21.72 -12.38
CA LEU A 385 -1.45 21.31 -11.27
C LEU A 385 -2.21 20.47 -10.25
N CYS A 386 -1.58 19.38 -9.84
CA CYS A 386 -2.10 18.48 -8.82
C CYS A 386 -1.35 18.67 -7.50
N TRP A 387 -2.08 19.00 -6.44
CA TRP A 387 -1.57 19.06 -5.06
C TRP A 387 -2.67 18.70 -4.05
N ALA A 388 -2.28 18.45 -2.79
CA ALA A 388 -3.23 18.25 -1.69
C ALA A 388 -3.81 19.61 -1.27
N ALA A 389 -4.89 20.02 -1.94
CA ALA A 389 -5.61 21.27 -1.68
C ALA A 389 -6.44 21.21 -0.39
N SER A 390 -6.90 22.37 0.09
CA SER A 390 -7.88 22.42 1.17
C SER A 390 -9.16 21.66 0.79
N SER A 391 -9.80 21.05 1.79
CA SER A 391 -10.99 20.22 1.61
C SER A 391 -12.06 20.54 2.65
N PRO A 392 -13.33 20.12 2.41
CA PRO A 392 -14.37 20.19 3.43
C PRO A 392 -14.00 19.48 4.74
N GLU A 393 -13.24 18.37 4.66
CA GLU A 393 -12.77 17.62 5.84
C GLU A 393 -11.80 18.44 6.69
N SER A 394 -10.97 19.26 6.05
CA SER A 394 -10.10 20.23 6.72
C SER A 394 -10.79 21.54 7.11
N HIS A 395 -12.11 21.62 6.99
CA HIS A 395 -12.90 22.85 7.16
C HIS A 395 -12.42 24.02 6.29
N GLY A 396 -11.84 23.72 5.12
CA GLY A 396 -11.29 24.71 4.19
C GLY A 396 -9.91 25.26 4.57
N PHE A 397 -9.27 24.77 5.63
CA PHE A 397 -7.88 25.16 5.94
C PHE A 397 -6.88 24.38 5.10
N ALA A 398 -5.79 25.05 4.72
CA ALA A 398 -4.74 24.46 3.89
C ALA A 398 -3.50 24.12 4.72
N ASN A 399 -2.77 23.07 4.31
CA ASN A 399 -1.47 22.76 4.87
C ASN A 399 -0.38 23.58 4.17
N LEU A 400 0.51 24.20 4.94
CA LEU A 400 1.60 25.02 4.41
C LEU A 400 2.46 24.24 3.42
N GLY A 401 2.84 23.01 3.75
CA GLY A 401 3.70 22.20 2.92
C GLY A 401 3.10 21.85 1.57
N ASP A 402 1.80 21.50 1.56
CA ASP A 402 1.09 21.12 0.35
C ASP A 402 0.79 22.34 -0.54
N SER A 403 0.52 23.50 0.09
CA SER A 403 0.27 24.76 -0.60
C SER A 403 1.48 25.30 -1.38
N LEU A 404 2.70 24.98 -0.94
CA LEU A 404 3.92 25.45 -1.61
C LEU A 404 4.06 24.93 -3.05
N SER A 405 3.40 23.82 -3.40
CA SER A 405 3.36 23.31 -4.78
C SER A 405 2.80 24.36 -5.74
N ALA A 406 1.62 24.91 -5.39
CA ALA A 406 0.93 25.91 -6.19
C ALA A 406 1.69 27.25 -6.22
N VAL A 407 2.31 27.64 -5.11
CA VAL A 407 3.12 28.87 -5.02
C VAL A 407 4.34 28.80 -5.95
N VAL A 408 5.13 27.73 -5.88
CA VAL A 408 6.35 27.61 -6.68
C VAL A 408 6.04 27.50 -8.17
N VAL A 409 5.05 26.70 -8.56
CA VAL A 409 4.67 26.55 -9.96
C VAL A 409 4.07 27.83 -10.53
N GLY A 410 3.18 28.50 -9.79
CA GLY A 410 2.57 29.76 -10.21
C GLY A 410 3.59 30.89 -10.38
N ALA A 411 4.58 30.98 -9.47
CA ALA A 411 5.64 31.97 -9.57
C ALA A 411 6.57 31.69 -10.77
N LEU A 412 7.08 30.47 -10.90
CA LEU A 412 8.05 30.12 -11.94
C LEU A 412 7.47 30.13 -13.35
N SER A 413 6.21 29.72 -13.53
CA SER A 413 5.54 29.77 -14.83
C SER A 413 5.02 31.18 -15.18
N GLY A 414 4.78 32.03 -14.17
CA GLY A 414 4.08 33.30 -14.36
C GLY A 414 2.62 33.15 -14.78
N LEU A 415 2.05 31.95 -14.69
CA LEU A 415 0.68 31.61 -15.09
C LEU A 415 -0.17 31.26 -13.85
N PRO A 416 -1.49 31.52 -13.89
CA PRO A 416 -2.41 30.99 -12.89
C PRO A 416 -2.36 29.46 -12.87
N VAL A 417 -2.49 28.87 -11.68
CA VAL A 417 -2.56 27.41 -11.49
C VAL A 417 -3.99 26.99 -11.23
N GLN A 418 -4.41 25.92 -11.91
CA GLN A 418 -5.70 25.28 -11.71
C GLN A 418 -5.51 23.98 -10.95
N HIS A 419 -6.22 23.83 -9.83
CA HIS A 419 -6.22 22.58 -9.09
C HIS A 419 -6.84 21.45 -9.93
N THR A 420 -6.12 20.35 -10.00
CA THR A 420 -6.53 19.11 -10.67
C THR A 420 -6.54 17.97 -9.65
N ASN A 421 -7.62 17.20 -9.60
CA ASN A 421 -7.73 16.05 -8.70
C ASN A 421 -6.71 14.96 -9.03
N PHE A 422 -6.34 14.17 -8.02
CA PHE A 422 -5.37 13.08 -8.16
C PHE A 422 -5.78 12.04 -9.23
N ASP A 423 -7.08 11.82 -9.41
CA ASP A 423 -7.68 10.84 -10.32
C ASP A 423 -8.21 11.44 -11.64
N ALA A 424 -8.03 12.75 -11.86
CA ALA A 424 -8.56 13.42 -13.05
C ALA A 424 -7.98 12.81 -14.34
N PRO A 425 -8.80 12.53 -15.37
CA PRO A 425 -8.28 12.09 -16.66
C PRO A 425 -7.47 13.22 -17.31
N GLY A 426 -6.48 12.87 -18.13
CA GLY A 426 -5.65 13.83 -18.86
C GLY A 426 -4.29 14.12 -18.20
N GLU A 427 -3.58 15.09 -18.77
CA GLU A 427 -2.22 15.45 -18.35
C GLU A 427 -2.22 16.48 -17.21
N LYS A 428 -1.38 16.25 -16.19
CA LYS A 428 -1.28 17.08 -14.98
C LYS A 428 0.14 17.14 -14.44
N LEU A 429 0.54 18.32 -13.97
CA LEU A 429 1.81 18.54 -13.28
C LEU A 429 1.70 18.13 -11.81
N VAL A 430 2.74 17.52 -11.28
CA VAL A 430 2.87 17.13 -9.87
C VAL A 430 4.24 17.62 -9.40
N ALA A 431 4.27 18.61 -8.50
CA ALA A 431 5.49 19.36 -8.20
C ALA A 431 6.04 19.13 -6.78
N VAL A 432 5.36 19.61 -5.75
CA VAL A 432 5.83 19.54 -4.36
C VAL A 432 4.97 18.57 -3.54
N GLY A 433 5.56 17.93 -2.54
CA GLY A 433 4.86 17.09 -1.58
C GLY A 433 5.06 15.59 -1.78
N SER A 434 4.61 14.80 -0.80
CA SER A 434 4.76 13.34 -0.84
C SER A 434 3.57 12.67 -1.55
N ILE A 435 3.24 13.12 -2.75
CA ILE A 435 1.97 12.81 -3.44
C ILE A 435 2.13 11.99 -4.72
N ALA A 436 3.34 11.71 -5.21
CA ALA A 436 3.52 10.99 -6.48
C ALA A 436 2.81 9.62 -6.50
N HIS A 437 2.77 8.93 -5.36
CA HIS A 437 2.10 7.64 -5.19
C HIS A 437 0.56 7.68 -5.24
N THR A 438 -0.09 8.84 -5.07
CA THR A 438 -1.56 8.95 -5.05
C THR A 438 -2.16 9.25 -6.42
N ILE A 439 -1.33 9.58 -7.41
CA ILE A 439 -1.78 9.97 -8.75
C ILE A 439 -2.29 8.74 -9.51
N LYS A 440 -3.55 8.78 -9.93
CA LYS A 440 -4.24 7.67 -10.60
C LYS A 440 -4.80 8.15 -11.95
N GLY A 441 -4.58 7.39 -13.02
CA GLY A 441 -5.15 7.71 -14.32
C GLY A 441 -4.48 8.89 -15.03
N GLY A 442 -4.64 8.95 -16.35
CA GLY A 442 -4.12 10.03 -17.18
C GLY A 442 -2.60 10.04 -17.26
N LYS A 443 -2.02 11.22 -17.54
CA LYS A 443 -0.57 11.43 -17.66
C LYS A 443 -0.07 12.35 -16.54
N ALA A 444 0.93 11.91 -15.79
CA ALA A 444 1.47 12.61 -14.65
C ALA A 444 2.89 13.10 -14.95
N VAL A 445 3.07 14.42 -15.08
CA VAL A 445 4.37 15.05 -15.29
C VAL A 445 4.96 15.40 -13.93
N MET A 446 6.04 14.73 -13.54
CA MET A 446 6.61 14.83 -12.19
C MET A 446 7.81 15.78 -12.15
N TRP A 447 7.76 16.80 -11.30
CA TRP A 447 8.84 17.77 -11.11
C TRP A 447 9.07 18.07 -9.62
N GLY A 448 9.84 17.22 -8.95
CA GLY A 448 10.18 17.35 -7.53
C GLY A 448 9.33 16.59 -6.50
N PRO A 449 8.25 15.84 -6.82
CA PRO A 449 7.45 15.23 -5.78
C PRO A 449 8.18 14.04 -5.16
N GLY A 450 7.80 13.74 -3.91
CA GLY A 450 8.21 12.54 -3.21
C GLY A 450 7.20 11.41 -3.37
N VAL A 451 7.68 10.18 -3.30
CA VAL A 451 6.87 8.97 -3.23
C VAL A 451 6.78 8.53 -1.77
N SER A 452 5.57 8.42 -1.24
CA SER A 452 5.34 7.66 -0.01
C SER A 452 4.90 6.24 -0.38
N ILE A 453 5.49 5.27 0.30
CA ILE A 453 5.18 3.86 0.10
C ILE A 453 4.18 3.33 1.13
N ARG A 454 3.80 4.18 2.09
CA ARG A 454 2.79 3.81 3.08
C ARG A 454 1.50 3.47 2.37
N GLY A 455 0.96 2.32 2.74
CA GLY A 455 -0.25 1.79 2.14
C GLY A 455 -0.07 1.19 0.76
N GLY A 456 1.05 1.36 0.03
CA GLY A 456 1.32 0.68 -1.24
C GLY A 456 0.51 1.13 -2.47
N ALA A 457 -0.17 2.28 -2.41
CA ALA A 457 -1.05 2.77 -3.48
C ALA A 457 -0.35 2.92 -4.85
N LEU A 458 0.95 3.21 -4.86
CA LEU A 458 1.74 3.31 -6.09
C LEU A 458 1.59 2.06 -6.97
N ALA A 459 1.56 0.87 -6.37
CA ALA A 459 1.49 -0.40 -7.08
C ALA A 459 0.20 -0.57 -7.91
N ASP A 460 -0.91 0.01 -7.44
CA ASP A 460 -2.19 0.02 -8.18
C ASP A 460 -2.12 1.04 -9.32
N HIS A 461 -1.59 2.23 -9.01
CA HIS A 461 -1.68 3.40 -9.87
C HIS A 461 -0.69 3.37 -11.03
N VAL A 462 0.45 2.69 -10.90
CA VAL A 462 1.45 2.57 -11.99
C VAL A 462 0.89 1.90 -13.25
N LYS A 463 -0.14 1.06 -13.12
CA LYS A 463 -0.75 0.34 -14.25
C LYS A 463 -1.65 1.21 -15.12
N VAL A 464 -2.21 2.27 -14.54
CA VAL A 464 -3.28 3.08 -15.14
C VAL A 464 -2.86 4.52 -15.38
N THR A 465 -1.66 4.90 -14.96
CA THR A 465 -1.11 6.25 -15.08
C THR A 465 0.13 6.21 -15.99
N GLU A 466 0.18 7.10 -16.97
CA GLU A 466 1.39 7.37 -17.75
C GLU A 466 2.28 8.34 -16.96
N TYR A 467 3.56 8.01 -16.75
CA TYR A 467 4.49 8.85 -15.99
C TYR A 467 5.51 9.51 -16.92
N ASP A 468 5.60 10.82 -16.84
CA ASP A 468 6.66 11.63 -17.44
C ASP A 468 7.50 12.26 -16.32
N VAL A 469 8.54 11.55 -15.89
CA VAL A 469 9.33 11.93 -14.72
C VAL A 469 10.48 12.85 -15.14
N ARG A 470 10.44 14.12 -14.70
CA ARG A 470 11.49 15.12 -14.96
C ARG A 470 12.46 15.27 -13.79
N ALA A 471 11.91 15.32 -12.58
CA ALA A 471 12.66 15.33 -11.33
C ALA A 471 11.83 14.72 -10.21
N LEU A 472 12.49 14.16 -9.18
CA LEU A 472 11.84 13.69 -7.96
C LEU A 472 12.53 14.30 -6.73
N ARG A 473 11.91 14.21 -5.55
CA ARG A 473 12.53 14.72 -4.33
C ARG A 473 13.91 14.12 -4.05
N GLY A 474 14.10 12.84 -4.34
CA GLY A 474 15.34 12.14 -4.04
C GLY A 474 15.38 10.68 -4.50
N PRO A 475 16.52 10.00 -4.25
CA PRO A 475 16.80 8.66 -4.79
C PRO A 475 15.90 7.56 -4.20
N ILE A 476 15.30 7.75 -3.03
CA ILE A 476 14.36 6.77 -2.47
C ILE A 476 13.06 6.79 -3.29
N SER A 477 12.53 7.98 -3.58
CA SER A 477 11.36 8.16 -4.43
C SER A 477 11.60 7.61 -5.84
N ALA A 478 12.79 7.87 -6.40
CA ALA A 478 13.21 7.34 -7.69
C ALA A 478 13.24 5.81 -7.72
N SER A 479 13.86 5.19 -6.72
CA SER A 479 13.92 3.73 -6.58
C SER A 479 12.54 3.09 -6.54
N HIS A 480 11.57 3.69 -5.84
CA HIS A 480 10.22 3.16 -5.79
C HIS A 480 9.51 3.18 -7.15
N LEU A 481 9.56 4.27 -7.90
CA LEU A 481 8.98 4.35 -9.24
C LEU A 481 9.69 3.41 -10.23
N ALA A 482 11.03 3.41 -10.22
CA ALA A 482 11.84 2.53 -11.06
C ALA A 482 11.59 1.05 -10.78
N GLY A 483 11.35 0.70 -9.50
CA GLY A 483 10.99 -0.66 -9.10
C GLY A 483 9.67 -1.17 -9.69
N PHE A 484 8.78 -0.27 -10.13
CA PHE A 484 7.56 -0.61 -10.86
C PHE A 484 7.69 -0.43 -12.39
N GLY A 485 8.92 -0.28 -12.90
CA GLY A 485 9.20 -0.18 -14.34
C GLY A 485 9.02 1.21 -14.94
N VAL A 486 8.79 2.24 -14.13
CA VAL A 486 8.74 3.64 -14.60
C VAL A 486 10.15 4.14 -14.92
N SER A 487 10.33 4.81 -16.06
CA SER A 487 11.59 5.46 -16.40
C SER A 487 11.80 6.70 -15.53
N VAL A 488 12.94 6.77 -14.83
CA VAL A 488 13.24 7.86 -13.89
C VAL A 488 14.65 8.41 -14.17
N PRO A 489 14.82 9.72 -14.42
CA PRO A 489 16.13 10.34 -14.55
C PRO A 489 16.81 10.53 -13.20
N GLU A 490 18.14 10.63 -13.18
CA GLU A 490 18.92 11.03 -12.00
C GLU A 490 18.87 12.55 -11.78
N CYS A 491 17.67 13.12 -11.68
CA CYS A 491 17.46 14.52 -11.34
C CYS A 491 16.64 14.61 -10.05
N TYR A 492 17.24 15.19 -9.00
CA TYR A 492 16.67 15.22 -7.67
C TYR A 492 16.64 16.62 -7.08
N GLY A 493 15.57 16.93 -6.35
CA GLY A 493 15.45 18.15 -5.58
C GLY A 493 14.01 18.46 -5.19
N ASP A 494 13.85 19.19 -4.09
CA ASP A 494 12.56 19.75 -3.69
C ASP A 494 12.41 21.17 -4.25
N PRO A 495 11.36 21.48 -5.04
CA PRO A 495 11.16 22.82 -5.60
C PRO A 495 11.08 23.95 -4.57
N VAL A 496 10.81 23.64 -3.29
CA VAL A 496 10.81 24.62 -2.21
C VAL A 496 12.18 25.26 -2.00
N TRP A 497 13.27 24.68 -2.49
CA TRP A 497 14.59 25.35 -2.56
C TRP A 497 14.54 26.71 -3.28
N LEU A 498 13.61 26.90 -4.21
CA LEU A 498 13.45 28.13 -5.00
C LEU A 498 12.58 29.19 -4.31
N LEU A 499 12.02 28.87 -3.14
CA LEU A 499 11.13 29.77 -2.38
C LEU A 499 11.74 31.15 -2.05
N PRO A 500 13.04 31.32 -1.78
CA PRO A 500 13.63 32.64 -1.53
C PRO A 500 13.58 33.58 -2.72
N SER A 501 13.49 33.05 -3.94
CA SER A 501 13.28 33.87 -5.15
C SER A 501 11.84 34.41 -5.23
N ILE A 502 10.90 33.82 -4.48
CA ILE A 502 9.48 34.18 -4.49
C ILE A 502 9.13 35.04 -3.27
N PHE A 503 9.75 34.76 -2.13
CA PHE A 503 9.55 35.46 -0.87
C PHE A 503 10.91 35.80 -0.25
N ASP A 504 11.34 37.06 -0.39
CA ASP A 504 12.64 37.56 0.07
C ASP A 504 12.50 38.66 1.15
N GLU A 505 11.30 38.79 1.73
CA GLU A 505 11.01 39.85 2.70
C GLU A 505 11.97 39.78 3.91
N PRO A 506 12.61 40.90 4.30
CA PRO A 506 13.45 40.94 5.48
C PRO A 506 12.61 40.86 6.76
N ILE A 507 12.80 39.80 7.55
CA ILE A 507 12.04 39.54 8.78
C ILE A 507 12.91 39.70 10.04
N GLU A 508 12.43 40.50 11.00
CA GLU A 508 13.03 40.62 12.32
C GLU A 508 12.93 39.31 13.12
N LYS A 509 14.03 38.90 13.76
CA LYS A 509 14.07 37.71 14.62
C LYS A 509 13.43 38.02 15.97
N LYS A 510 12.34 37.33 16.29
CA LYS A 510 11.56 37.48 17.53
C LYS A 510 11.72 36.30 18.49
N TYR A 511 11.81 35.08 17.97
CA TYR A 511 11.85 33.86 18.78
C TYR A 511 13.22 33.18 18.72
N GLU A 512 13.67 32.63 19.85
CA GLU A 512 14.90 31.83 19.93
C GLU A 512 14.76 30.49 19.21
N LEU A 513 13.57 29.90 19.25
CA LEU A 513 13.27 28.61 18.65
C LEU A 513 11.83 28.55 18.13
N GLY A 514 11.66 28.14 16.87
CA GLY A 514 10.40 27.69 16.30
C GLY A 514 10.30 26.18 16.38
N VAL A 515 9.19 25.65 16.92
CA VAL A 515 8.92 24.21 17.02
C VAL A 515 7.75 23.88 16.11
N ILE A 516 7.95 23.01 15.12
CA ILE A 516 6.93 22.73 14.09
C ILE A 516 6.49 21.26 14.21
N PRO A 517 5.33 20.98 14.85
CA PRO A 517 4.76 19.64 14.91
C PRO A 517 4.38 19.11 13.52
N HIS A 518 4.26 17.79 13.41
CA HIS A 518 3.58 17.21 12.26
C HIS A 518 2.08 17.50 12.34
N ILE A 519 1.41 17.59 11.20
CA ILE A 519 -0.04 17.86 11.14
C ILE A 519 -0.88 16.87 11.96
N GLN A 520 -0.44 15.61 12.02
CA GLN A 520 -1.09 14.55 12.80
C GLN A 520 -0.93 14.71 14.33
N ASP A 521 0.00 15.56 14.77
CA ASP A 521 0.22 15.88 16.18
C ASP A 521 -0.57 17.14 16.61
N ILE A 522 -1.32 17.76 15.70
CA ILE A 522 -2.19 18.90 15.98
C ILE A 522 -3.61 18.40 16.28
N ASP A 523 -4.27 19.05 17.25
CA ASP A 523 -5.65 18.78 17.64
C ASP A 523 -6.61 19.71 16.87
N GLY A 524 -6.90 19.32 15.62
CA GLY A 524 -7.79 20.04 14.70
C GLY A 524 -7.10 20.59 13.45
N PHE A 525 -7.86 21.40 12.69
CA PHE A 525 -7.49 21.91 11.37
C PHE A 525 -7.24 23.42 11.34
N SER A 526 -7.42 24.12 12.46
CA SER A 526 -7.34 25.59 12.51
C SER A 526 -5.88 26.08 12.58
N PRO A 527 -5.58 27.29 12.05
CA PRO A 527 -4.28 27.96 12.23
C PRO A 527 -3.90 28.23 13.68
N ASP A 528 -4.84 28.11 14.62
CA ASP A 528 -4.64 28.25 16.07
C ASP A 528 -4.79 26.93 16.84
N SER A 529 -5.03 25.80 16.15
CA SER A 529 -5.14 24.49 16.80
C SER A 529 -3.84 24.14 17.56
N PRO A 530 -3.95 23.71 18.82
CA PRO A 530 -2.80 23.34 19.63
C PRO A 530 -2.28 21.93 19.27
N PRO A 531 -1.07 21.57 19.70
CA PRO A 531 -0.64 20.17 19.71
C PRO A 531 -1.55 19.31 20.60
N LYS A 532 -1.64 18.02 20.29
CA LYS A 532 -2.37 17.04 21.10
C LYS A 532 -1.82 16.97 22.54
N ALA A 533 -2.71 16.85 23.51
CA ALA A 533 -2.38 16.88 24.93
C ALA A 533 -1.41 15.75 25.37
N ASP A 534 -1.42 14.62 24.68
CA ASP A 534 -0.54 13.47 24.91
C ASP A 534 0.90 13.66 24.35
N SER A 535 1.19 14.82 23.76
CA SER A 535 2.48 15.13 23.12
C SER A 535 3.26 16.16 23.93
N MET A 536 3.69 15.74 25.13
CA MET A 536 4.41 16.55 26.12
C MET A 536 5.64 17.30 25.57
N ARG A 537 6.30 16.77 24.54
CA ARG A 537 7.46 17.40 23.88
C ARG A 537 7.16 18.72 23.16
N TYR A 538 5.89 19.09 23.00
CA TYR A 538 5.48 20.38 22.41
C TYR A 538 4.97 21.37 23.46
N ILE A 539 4.90 20.99 24.73
CA ILE A 539 4.43 21.86 25.80
C ILE A 539 5.51 22.89 26.10
N VAL A 540 5.17 24.17 25.97
CA VAL A 540 6.05 25.30 26.28
C VAL A 540 5.64 25.88 27.64
N PRO A 541 6.49 25.77 28.68
CA PRO A 541 6.24 26.40 29.97
C PRO A 541 6.14 27.94 29.85
N PRO A 542 5.41 28.63 30.75
CA PRO A 542 5.23 30.07 30.69
C PRO A 542 6.54 30.88 30.58
N GLU A 543 7.60 30.46 31.27
CA GLU A 543 8.91 31.10 31.27
C GLU A 543 9.64 31.05 29.91
N TRP A 544 9.22 30.15 29.01
CA TRP A 544 9.73 30.01 27.66
C TRP A 544 8.80 30.57 26.58
N SER A 545 7.58 31.01 26.94
CA SER A 545 6.53 31.40 25.98
C SER A 545 6.91 32.59 25.08
N ASP A 546 7.74 33.52 25.57
CA ASP A 546 8.26 34.64 24.78
C ASP A 546 9.44 34.26 23.87
N ARG A 547 10.04 33.07 24.07
CA ARG A 547 11.27 32.63 23.38
C ARG A 547 11.03 31.45 22.43
N VAL A 548 10.13 30.54 22.78
CA VAL A 548 9.82 29.33 22.02
C VAL A 548 8.43 29.45 21.45
N LYS A 549 8.32 29.35 20.12
CA LYS A 549 7.04 29.42 19.43
C LYS A 549 6.71 28.07 18.80
N VAL A 550 5.61 27.45 19.22
CA VAL A 550 5.02 26.32 18.50
C VAL A 550 4.28 26.86 17.27
N ILE A 551 4.60 26.32 16.10
CA ILE A 551 4.07 26.76 14.81
C ILE A 551 3.33 25.58 14.18
N ASN A 552 2.00 25.61 14.18
CA ASN A 552 1.21 24.66 13.40
C ASN A 552 1.27 25.01 11.90
N THR A 553 1.07 24.00 11.06
CA THR A 553 1.21 24.09 9.60
C THR A 553 -0.10 24.45 8.89
N TRP A 554 -1.24 24.46 9.59
CA TRP A 554 -2.52 24.90 9.05
C TRP A 554 -2.57 26.41 8.87
N HIS A 555 -3.08 26.90 7.75
CA HIS A 555 -3.29 28.32 7.49
C HIS A 555 -4.60 28.57 6.73
N GLU A 556 -5.06 29.82 6.78
CA GLU A 556 -6.12 30.31 5.88
C GLU A 556 -5.74 30.02 4.42
N PRO A 557 -6.64 29.49 3.56
CA PRO A 557 -6.34 29.02 2.20
C PRO A 557 -6.13 30.20 1.22
N THR A 558 -5.25 31.11 1.56
CA THR A 558 -4.95 32.36 0.87
C THR A 558 -3.44 32.61 0.85
N TRP A 559 -2.99 33.43 -0.09
CA TRP A 559 -1.61 33.90 -0.13
C TRP A 559 -1.18 34.56 1.19
N GLN A 560 -2.05 35.37 1.81
CA GLN A 560 -1.77 36.03 3.08
C GLN A 560 -1.60 35.04 4.23
N GLY A 561 -2.34 33.93 4.23
CA GLY A 561 -2.17 32.84 5.19
C GLY A 561 -0.80 32.19 5.09
N ILE A 562 -0.33 31.91 3.87
CA ILE A 562 1.03 31.38 3.63
C ILE A 562 2.08 32.38 4.09
N VAL A 563 1.97 33.64 3.67
CA VAL A 563 2.90 34.71 4.06
C VAL A 563 2.98 34.84 5.58
N ALA A 564 1.85 34.77 6.29
CA ALA A 564 1.84 34.83 7.75
C ALA A 564 2.65 33.68 8.39
N LYS A 565 2.54 32.45 7.86
CA LYS A 565 3.33 31.31 8.34
C LYS A 565 4.81 31.42 7.98
N LEU A 566 5.13 31.85 6.76
CA LEU A 566 6.52 32.09 6.37
C LEU A 566 7.16 33.15 7.26
N ARG A 567 6.53 34.32 7.46
CA ARG A 567 7.00 35.35 8.38
C ARG A 567 7.21 34.80 9.80
N LEU A 568 6.30 33.94 10.29
CA LEU A 568 6.43 33.35 11.61
C LEU A 568 7.66 32.42 11.70
N ILE A 569 7.86 31.52 10.74
CA ILE A 569 9.04 30.65 10.67
C ILE A 569 10.31 31.48 10.55
N LEU A 570 10.33 32.47 9.66
CA LEU A 570 11.48 33.34 9.42
C LEU A 570 11.79 34.26 10.61
N SER A 571 10.83 34.53 11.50
CA SER A 571 11.06 35.26 12.75
C SER A 571 11.79 34.41 13.82
N CYS A 572 11.99 33.12 13.60
CA CYS A 572 12.73 32.25 14.50
C CYS A 572 14.23 32.25 14.17
N LYS A 573 15.07 32.19 15.20
CA LYS A 573 16.53 32.03 15.05
C LYS A 573 16.92 30.59 14.70
N ARG A 574 16.12 29.60 15.11
CA ARG A 574 16.32 28.16 14.91
C ARG A 574 14.97 27.48 14.69
N ILE A 575 14.96 26.36 14.00
CA ILE A 575 13.78 25.54 13.73
C ILE A 575 14.04 24.10 14.20
N LEU A 576 13.13 23.60 15.04
CA LEU A 576 13.04 22.21 15.43
C LEU A 576 11.73 21.64 14.86
N SER A 577 11.81 20.77 13.86
CA SER A 577 10.62 20.42 13.05
C SER A 577 10.43 18.91 12.85
N GLN A 578 9.26 18.39 13.22
CA GLN A 578 8.81 17.08 12.77
C GLN A 578 8.17 17.15 11.38
N SER A 579 7.63 18.31 11.00
CA SER A 579 7.15 18.56 9.65
C SER A 579 8.32 18.55 8.65
N PHE A 580 8.15 17.85 7.54
CA PHE A 580 9.15 17.81 6.47
C PHE A 580 9.45 19.21 5.92
N HIS A 581 8.43 19.93 5.46
CA HIS A 581 8.62 21.27 4.90
C HIS A 581 9.06 22.32 5.93
N GLY A 582 8.85 22.07 7.23
CA GLY A 582 9.46 22.92 8.27
C GLY A 582 11.00 22.84 8.26
N VAL A 583 11.57 21.66 7.99
CA VAL A 583 13.02 21.48 7.80
C VAL A 583 13.46 22.10 6.47
N VAL A 584 12.75 21.81 5.37
CA VAL A 584 13.09 22.31 4.04
C VAL A 584 13.12 23.85 4.00
N ILE A 585 12.10 24.51 4.56
CA ILE A 585 12.05 25.98 4.65
C ILE A 585 13.23 26.50 5.49
N GLY A 586 13.51 25.88 6.64
CA GLY A 586 14.65 26.27 7.48
C GLY A 586 15.97 26.24 6.72
N GLU A 587 16.27 25.13 6.05
CA GLU A 587 17.48 24.96 5.24
C GLU A 587 17.54 25.95 4.06
N THR A 588 16.41 26.12 3.37
CA THR A 588 16.27 27.02 2.22
C THR A 588 16.60 28.48 2.57
N TYR A 589 16.17 28.94 3.74
CA TYR A 589 16.46 30.29 4.24
C TYR A 589 17.71 30.37 5.11
N ARG A 590 18.51 29.29 5.19
CA ARG A 590 19.73 29.19 6.01
C ARG A 590 19.49 29.49 7.50
N ILE A 591 18.33 29.07 8.00
CA ILE A 591 18.00 29.07 9.42
C ILE A 591 18.38 27.70 9.98
N PRO A 592 19.11 27.62 11.11
CA PRO A 592 19.42 26.34 11.75
C PRO A 592 18.19 25.46 11.92
N ALA A 593 18.16 24.34 11.20
CA ALA A 593 17.00 23.48 11.09
C ALA A 593 17.36 22.04 11.48
N VAL A 594 16.61 21.47 12.40
CA VAL A 594 16.83 20.10 12.89
C VAL A 594 15.53 19.32 12.85
N ASN A 595 15.60 18.09 12.30
CA ASN A 595 14.46 17.19 12.31
C ASN A 595 14.15 16.74 13.75
N PHE A 596 12.87 16.78 14.16
CA PHE A 596 12.44 16.42 15.51
C PHE A 596 11.53 15.20 15.49
N ARG A 597 11.95 14.09 16.10
CA ARG A 597 11.16 12.84 16.11
C ARG A 597 11.62 11.88 17.19
N HIS A 598 10.92 10.79 17.42
CA HIS A 598 11.46 9.67 18.19
C HIS A 598 12.19 8.68 17.25
N ILE A 599 13.38 8.24 17.64
CA ILE A 599 14.10 7.13 17.00
C ILE A 599 14.29 6.02 18.04
N PRO A 600 13.58 4.88 17.91
CA PRO A 600 13.72 3.76 18.84
C PRO A 600 15.16 3.30 19.00
N GLY A 601 15.56 2.99 20.24
CA GLY A 601 16.91 2.54 20.57
C GLY A 601 17.99 3.63 20.57
N LYS A 602 17.62 4.91 20.37
CA LYS A 602 18.54 6.05 20.55
C LYS A 602 18.17 6.86 21.80
N PRO A 603 19.15 7.29 22.60
CA PRO A 603 18.89 8.15 23.76
C PRO A 603 18.35 9.50 23.31
N THR A 604 17.56 10.17 24.15
CA THR A 604 17.09 11.53 23.89
C THR A 604 18.26 12.48 23.66
N GLY A 605 18.18 13.31 22.62
CA GLY A 605 19.21 14.30 22.30
C GLY A 605 19.47 14.45 20.81
N LEU A 606 20.44 15.32 20.49
CA LEU A 606 20.86 15.57 19.12
C LEU A 606 21.78 14.46 18.61
N ILE A 607 21.45 13.90 17.45
CA ILE A 607 22.22 12.85 16.78
C ILE A 607 22.49 13.20 15.32
N LYS A 608 23.56 12.63 14.79
CA LYS A 608 23.98 12.79 13.39
C LYS A 608 23.62 11.54 12.60
N ILE A 609 22.88 11.71 11.52
CA ILE A 609 22.47 10.62 10.61
C ILE A 609 23.34 10.70 9.35
N SER A 610 24.02 9.61 8.97
CA SER A 610 24.76 9.52 7.71
C SER A 610 23.83 9.26 6.54
N THR A 611 24.04 9.92 5.40
CA THR A 611 23.33 9.70 4.13
C THR A 611 24.03 8.68 3.21
N GLU A 612 25.21 8.22 3.63
CA GLU A 612 26.02 7.21 2.93
C GLU A 612 25.62 5.78 3.35
N ALA A 613 24.90 5.63 4.47
CA ALA A 613 24.38 4.35 4.95
C ALA A 613 23.02 3.99 4.33
N GLU A 614 22.40 2.90 4.79
CA GLU A 614 20.97 2.68 4.57
C GLU A 614 20.15 3.69 5.37
N CYS A 615 19.00 4.09 4.83
CA CYS A 615 18.12 5.05 5.51
C CYS A 615 17.67 4.48 6.85
N ALA A 616 18.05 5.13 7.96
CA ALA A 616 17.70 4.72 9.33
C ALA A 616 16.63 5.62 9.99
N THR A 617 15.98 6.50 9.23
CA THR A 617 15.05 7.54 9.74
C THR A 617 13.93 7.85 8.73
N ASP A 618 13.37 9.05 8.73
CA ASP A 618 12.30 9.47 7.80
C ASP A 618 12.85 9.45 6.37
N PRO A 619 12.31 8.61 5.47
CA PRO A 619 12.75 8.58 4.09
C PRO A 619 12.66 9.94 3.39
N ARG A 620 11.68 10.78 3.78
CA ARG A 620 11.46 12.12 3.22
C ARG A 620 12.63 13.05 3.53
N ILE A 621 13.04 13.10 4.79
CA ILE A 621 14.15 13.93 5.27
C ILE A 621 15.47 13.36 4.74
N TYR A 622 15.62 12.04 4.81
CA TYR A 622 16.83 11.35 4.39
C TYR A 622 17.15 11.61 2.92
N GLU A 623 16.17 11.40 2.03
CA GLU A 623 16.38 11.58 0.60
C GLU A 623 16.57 13.05 0.22
N PHE A 624 15.94 13.99 0.93
CA PHE A 624 16.15 15.43 0.74
C PHE A 624 17.61 15.83 0.99
N TYR A 625 18.17 15.47 2.15
CA TYR A 625 19.57 15.75 2.45
C TYR A 625 20.52 14.97 1.53
N LYS A 626 20.18 13.72 1.18
CA LYS A 626 20.98 12.93 0.23
C LYS A 626 20.98 13.54 -1.17
N ALA A 627 19.84 14.05 -1.64
CA ALA A 627 19.72 14.76 -2.92
C ALA A 627 20.51 16.07 -2.92
N ALA A 628 20.57 16.77 -1.77
CA ALA A 628 21.39 17.95 -1.59
C ALA A 628 22.91 17.67 -1.48
N GLY A 629 23.34 16.40 -1.61
CA GLY A 629 24.75 16.01 -1.61
C GLY A 629 25.45 16.07 -0.24
N VAL A 630 24.72 16.25 0.87
CA VAL A 630 25.33 16.24 2.20
C VAL A 630 25.57 14.81 2.66
N LYS A 631 26.70 14.57 3.34
CA LYS A 631 27.08 13.25 3.88
C LYS A 631 26.34 12.88 5.17
N SER A 632 25.75 13.87 5.83
CA SER A 632 25.04 13.67 7.08
C SER A 632 24.21 14.88 7.46
N PHE A 633 23.16 14.67 8.25
CA PHE A 633 22.31 15.73 8.81
C PHE A 633 21.96 15.48 10.27
N LEU A 634 21.43 16.50 10.93
CA LEU A 634 21.09 16.48 12.35
C LEU A 634 19.63 16.09 12.57
N THR A 635 19.40 15.22 13.55
CA THR A 635 18.08 14.88 14.08
C THR A 635 18.10 14.99 15.60
N TYR A 636 17.12 15.65 16.19
CA TYR A 636 16.90 15.59 17.63
C TYR A 636 15.91 14.47 17.94
N THR A 637 16.37 13.44 18.65
CA THR A 637 15.52 12.30 19.04
C THR A 637 14.89 12.52 20.41
N GLN A 638 13.58 12.37 20.55
CA GLN A 638 12.87 12.46 21.83
C GLN A 638 11.51 11.74 21.74
N ARG A 639 11.10 11.07 22.82
CA ARG A 639 9.76 10.46 22.93
C ARG A 639 8.67 11.54 23.02
N ARG A 640 7.45 11.21 22.57
CA ARG A 640 6.32 12.14 22.57
C ARG A 640 5.86 12.54 23.97
N ASP A 641 5.96 11.61 24.92
CA ASP A 641 5.50 11.69 26.30
C ASP A 641 6.57 12.27 27.25
N SER A 642 7.65 12.81 26.71
CA SER A 642 8.73 13.43 27.49
C SER A 642 8.72 14.93 27.27
N ALA A 643 8.87 15.72 28.34
CA ALA A 643 9.01 17.17 28.26
C ALA A 643 10.36 17.56 27.63
N SER A 644 10.39 18.67 26.90
CA SER A 644 11.59 19.17 26.23
C SER A 644 12.39 20.14 27.10
N ASP A 645 13.71 19.95 27.14
CA ASP A 645 14.65 20.93 27.68
C ASP A 645 15.05 21.91 26.57
N TRP A 646 14.34 23.04 26.50
CA TRP A 646 14.51 24.03 25.44
C TRP A 646 15.90 24.67 25.43
N GLY A 647 16.53 24.86 26.60
CA GLY A 647 17.88 25.41 26.70
C GLY A 647 18.90 24.47 26.10
N SER A 648 18.89 23.21 26.53
CA SER A 648 19.79 22.17 26.02
C SER A 648 19.60 21.93 24.51
N ILE A 649 18.35 21.95 24.02
CA ILE A 649 18.06 21.88 22.59
C ILE A 649 18.74 23.03 21.83
N ILE A 650 18.52 24.27 22.24
CA ILE A 650 19.08 25.46 21.58
C ILE A 650 20.61 25.39 21.55
N GLU A 651 21.23 25.11 22.71
CA GLU A 651 22.69 24.99 22.82
C GLU A 651 23.26 23.89 21.93
N SER A 652 22.56 22.76 21.80
CA SER A 652 22.99 21.66 20.93
C SER A 652 22.91 22.03 19.45
N ILE A 653 21.87 22.75 19.02
CA ILE A 653 21.71 23.21 17.64
C ILE A 653 22.81 24.21 17.29
N ASP A 654 23.07 25.19 18.17
CA ASP A 654 24.10 26.21 17.95
C ASP A 654 25.51 25.63 17.81
N ARG A 655 25.79 24.57 18.58
CA ARG A 655 27.11 23.94 18.55
C ARG A 655 27.35 23.12 17.29
N GLU A 656 26.33 22.41 16.80
CA GLU A 656 26.52 21.35 15.80
C GLU A 656 26.00 21.70 14.40
N TRP A 657 24.99 22.57 14.28
CA TRP A 657 24.36 22.84 12.99
C TRP A 657 25.28 23.64 12.06
N GLN A 658 25.27 23.28 10.79
CA GLN A 658 26.00 23.95 9.73
C GLN A 658 25.08 24.07 8.51
N PRO A 659 25.12 25.20 7.78
CA PRO A 659 24.32 25.36 6.57
C PRO A 659 24.75 24.37 5.49
N ILE A 660 23.79 23.92 4.68
CA ILE A 660 24.11 23.20 3.45
C ILE A 660 24.76 24.18 2.47
N ASN A 661 25.98 23.88 2.03
CA ASN A 661 26.71 24.67 1.06
C ASN A 661 26.79 23.94 -0.28
N GLY A 662 26.63 24.67 -1.38
CA GLY A 662 26.89 24.16 -2.72
C GLY A 662 25.79 23.24 -3.30
N VAL A 663 24.53 23.41 -2.89
CA VAL A 663 23.41 22.73 -3.57
C VAL A 663 23.29 23.29 -4.98
N ASP A 664 23.49 22.44 -5.99
CA ASP A 664 23.27 22.78 -7.39
C ASP A 664 21.79 22.61 -7.75
N LEU A 665 21.10 23.73 -7.94
CA LEU A 665 19.68 23.77 -8.28
C LEU A 665 19.44 23.84 -9.80
N GLN A 666 20.48 24.03 -10.62
CA GLN A 666 20.32 24.16 -12.06
C GLN A 666 19.64 22.93 -12.70
N PRO A 667 20.00 21.67 -12.35
CA PRO A 667 19.33 20.51 -12.90
C PRO A 667 17.83 20.45 -12.59
N LEU A 668 17.43 20.90 -11.39
CA LEU A 668 16.02 20.98 -11.00
C LEU A 668 15.29 22.04 -11.83
N ILE A 669 15.90 23.20 -12.06
CA ILE A 669 15.33 24.29 -12.86
C ILE A 669 15.19 23.87 -14.33
N ASP A 670 16.23 23.26 -14.91
CA ASP A 670 16.23 22.79 -16.30
C ASP A 670 15.18 21.69 -16.54
N ALA A 671 14.84 20.93 -15.50
CA ALA A 671 13.80 19.91 -15.52
C ALA A 671 12.37 20.48 -15.41
N PHE A 672 12.20 21.78 -15.14
CA PHE A 672 10.88 22.40 -15.05
C PHE A 672 10.14 22.28 -16.39
N PRO A 673 8.92 21.73 -16.44
CA PRO A 673 8.29 21.33 -17.70
C PRO A 673 7.64 22.49 -18.48
N LEU A 674 7.73 23.72 -17.99
CA LEU A 674 7.12 24.91 -18.58
C LEU A 674 8.18 26.01 -18.81
N PRO A 675 7.94 26.98 -19.70
CA PRO A 675 8.79 28.15 -19.81
C PRO A 675 8.89 28.89 -18.47
N LEU A 676 10.10 29.27 -18.08
CA LEU A 676 10.35 30.08 -16.89
C LEU A 676 10.01 31.54 -17.15
N ALA A 677 9.28 32.17 -16.23
CA ALA A 677 8.96 33.60 -16.26
C ALA A 677 10.15 34.49 -15.82
N TYR A 678 11.11 33.93 -15.08
CA TYR A 678 12.33 34.60 -14.61
C TYR A 678 13.40 33.56 -14.26
N ASP A 679 14.65 33.98 -14.04
CA ASP A 679 15.73 33.11 -13.56
C ASP A 679 15.75 33.10 -12.02
N PRO A 680 15.27 32.02 -11.35
CA PRO A 680 15.14 31.99 -9.89
C PRO A 680 16.47 31.89 -9.14
N LEU A 681 17.60 31.71 -9.83
CA LEU A 681 18.93 31.77 -9.22
C LEU A 681 19.53 33.17 -9.20
N ARG A 682 18.98 34.09 -10.00
CA ARG A 682 19.54 35.43 -10.21
C ARG A 682 18.60 36.56 -9.85
N GLU A 683 17.30 36.31 -9.93
CA GLU A 683 16.27 37.34 -9.85
C GLU A 683 15.19 36.97 -8.84
N ALA A 684 14.63 37.98 -8.18
CA ALA A 684 13.39 37.83 -7.43
C ALA A 684 12.20 37.79 -8.41
N CYS A 685 11.12 37.10 -8.02
CA CYS A 685 9.92 36.94 -8.82
C CYS A 685 9.36 38.31 -9.23
N PRO A 686 9.31 38.62 -10.53
CA PRO A 686 8.95 39.96 -11.00
C PRO A 686 7.44 40.24 -10.87
N ASN A 687 6.61 39.20 -10.75
CA ASN A 687 5.16 39.33 -10.68
C ASN A 687 4.53 38.22 -9.81
N LEU A 688 3.96 38.63 -8.67
CA LEU A 688 3.26 37.73 -7.75
C LEU A 688 1.75 37.63 -8.00
N GLU A 689 1.19 38.31 -9.00
CA GLU A 689 -0.26 38.25 -9.26
C GLU A 689 -0.79 36.83 -9.50
N PRO A 690 -0.12 35.96 -10.28
CA PRO A 690 -0.56 34.56 -10.42
C PRO A 690 -0.61 33.81 -9.09
N VAL A 691 0.32 34.11 -8.17
CA VAL A 691 0.41 33.49 -6.85
C VAL A 691 -0.66 34.03 -5.89
N ARG A 692 -0.94 35.34 -5.95
CA ARG A 692 -1.97 36.00 -5.12
C ARG A 692 -3.38 35.55 -5.44
N ALA A 693 -3.61 35.12 -6.69
CA ALA A 693 -4.91 34.64 -7.15
C ALA A 693 -5.20 33.17 -6.80
N ILE A 694 -4.23 32.43 -6.26
CA ILE A 694 -4.38 31.00 -5.95
C ILE A 694 -5.42 30.79 -4.84
N LYS A 695 -6.30 29.83 -5.07
CA LYS A 695 -7.17 29.23 -4.04
C LYS A 695 -6.56 27.90 -3.64
N PHE A 696 -6.21 27.75 -2.36
CA PHE A 696 -5.39 26.65 -1.86
C PHE A 696 -6.20 25.44 -1.44
#